data_AF-A0A074V6Q6-F1
#
_entry.id   AF-A0A074V6Q6-F1
#
_cell.length_a   1.000
_cell.length_b   1.000
_cell.length_c   1.000
_cell.angle_alpha   90.00
_cell.angle_beta   90.00
_cell.angle_gamma   90.00
#
_symmetry.space_group_name_H-M   'P 1'
#
loop_
_entity.id
_entity.type
_entity.pdbx_description
1 polymer ?
#
loop_
_entity_poly.entity_id
_entity_poly.type
_entity_poly.pdbx_seq_one_letter_code
_entity_poly.pdbx_strand_id
1 'polypeptide(L)'
;MNKIYKLIWNAQVQAYIVTSELARKGGKTARLRLVSIIAVSMATTGLAYAQCPLSAPDNKVCTTFRENTPVINTYADTTISNNRIENRDPSNQTINTPDTELNQSLTIINQNGAGNLTVNANNKNITDIDATNNSRTGAITINTTQDMLTTDAKGIYINSTGTDVKLSTAAVHSKQRKGISIDNNGSGSTEITANNNIISDTDDAIYAVNTAGSKDLTITTKTVIGQAHGIYAHNNGKGSTTLIVNEGIESRTNDAIWVNNENASTHLNVTTNGAVQGNTNGIYAYNNGTGNTTIKTLKDVHGENGDGIFSENHGGQLTITSGNIKGTSNGIYATNSGNGSTDITSTGTVTATSGNGIFVNNGNNTNELNINTNLISGTDNGIYATNNGTGTTTIRNQASVTADQNTGISITNTNQAQGLRIESLVINAGTNGIVANNHAYGATKITSNGSITATRGYGIWAENGERATHISIIQSGGTIKGGISGIEIHNFGSGDTELTLANQITGGSKAGIFIQDKPNSTTTITLNTGTSVSATSGLAISDDDGNANVTLNSGSKVIGRIELGNGSDTLFINRGANISNITVVDGGDDTSSNDGMTDTLNINQSLTGSTTGNNNGTAGNIAIRNWEKINLAQNSMLTLSGDLNTNQLNIGNGTTINLIGSLRQAQINGDVFNSGNINLNSNFTGDNLTINGNYQGNGGKLTLDLKLNSALKDNDSIADNTADKLTVQGNVTGKTTIRFASIDGLGGDTGNTNGIELVHINGNSTGDAFALEGDHLDRGAYEYHLFKGDLQQNGNNWYLRSQKQTNPGDDNSGGDNSGGDNSGGNNSGGNNSGGNNSGGNNSGGNNSGGNNSGGN
;
A
#
# COMPACT_ATOMS: atom_id res chain seq x y z
N MET A 1 -21.46 -7.05 -39.36
CA MET A 1 -20.24 -7.52 -40.05
C MET A 1 -19.35 -8.18 -39.01
N ASN A 2 -19.25 -9.50 -39.00
CA ASN A 2 -18.43 -10.24 -38.03
C ASN A 2 -16.94 -10.13 -38.41
N LYS A 3 -16.10 -9.72 -37.44
CA LYS A 3 -14.66 -9.55 -37.62
C LYS A 3 -13.96 -10.92 -37.69
N ILE A 4 -13.04 -11.05 -38.63
CA ILE A 4 -12.15 -12.21 -38.83
C ILE A 4 -10.89 -12.01 -37.98
N TYR A 5 -10.50 -12.99 -37.15
CA TYR A 5 -9.40 -12.83 -36.19
C TYR A 5 -8.14 -13.68 -36.45
N LYS A 6 -8.21 -14.80 -37.20
CA LYS A 6 -6.99 -15.60 -37.49
C LYS A 6 -7.12 -16.48 -38.73
N LEU A 7 -6.06 -16.50 -39.56
CA LEU A 7 -5.83 -17.56 -40.56
C LEU A 7 -4.85 -18.58 -39.95
N ILE A 8 -5.21 -19.86 -40.02
CA ILE A 8 -4.36 -20.96 -39.55
C ILE A 8 -4.03 -21.84 -40.76
N TRP A 9 -2.74 -22.14 -40.92
CA TRP A 9 -2.26 -23.10 -41.92
C TRP A 9 -2.72 -24.50 -41.54
N ASN A 10 -3.49 -25.15 -42.41
CA ASN A 10 -3.91 -26.53 -42.20
C ASN A 10 -3.08 -27.46 -43.08
N ALA A 11 -2.24 -28.27 -42.45
CA ALA A 11 -1.31 -29.17 -43.13
C ALA A 11 -1.99 -30.32 -43.89
N GLN A 12 -3.23 -30.68 -43.52
CA GLN A 12 -3.98 -31.75 -44.21
C GLN A 12 -4.56 -31.30 -45.56
N VAL A 13 -4.89 -30.02 -45.70
CA VAL A 13 -5.46 -29.47 -46.95
C VAL A 13 -4.52 -28.49 -47.67
N GLN A 14 -3.31 -28.26 -47.14
CA GLN A 14 -2.30 -27.34 -47.66
C GLN A 14 -2.85 -25.95 -48.01
N ALA A 15 -3.71 -25.42 -47.15
CA ALA A 15 -4.31 -24.11 -47.33
C ALA A 15 -4.48 -23.38 -45.99
N TYR A 16 -4.50 -22.04 -46.04
CA TYR A 16 -4.87 -21.22 -44.89
C TYR A 16 -6.39 -21.13 -44.77
N ILE A 17 -6.91 -21.47 -43.60
CA ILE A 17 -8.35 -21.48 -43.33
C ILE A 17 -8.69 -20.38 -42.33
N VAL A 18 -9.78 -19.68 -42.58
CA VAL A 18 -10.30 -18.62 -41.71
C VAL A 18 -11.19 -19.24 -40.64
N THR A 19 -10.94 -18.97 -39.36
CA THR A 19 -11.84 -19.41 -38.27
C THR A 19 -12.71 -18.24 -37.78
N SER A 20 -14.03 -18.47 -37.71
CA SER A 20 -14.97 -17.58 -37.02
C SER A 20 -15.61 -18.33 -35.85
N GLU A 21 -15.62 -17.70 -34.68
CA GLU A 21 -16.17 -18.26 -33.45
C GLU A 21 -17.70 -18.24 -33.50
N LEU A 22 -18.33 -19.28 -34.07
CA LEU A 22 -19.64 -19.75 -33.61
C LEU A 22 -19.99 -21.13 -34.24
N ALA A 23 -20.38 -22.05 -33.36
CA ALA A 23 -21.03 -23.34 -33.58
C ALA A 23 -20.16 -24.56 -33.94
N ARG A 24 -19.93 -25.44 -32.94
CA ARG A 24 -20.58 -26.76 -32.96
C ARG A 24 -20.79 -27.40 -31.59
N LYS A 25 -22.03 -27.86 -31.42
CA LYS A 25 -22.65 -28.54 -30.28
C LYS A 25 -22.07 -29.92 -29.98
N GLY A 26 -22.09 -30.20 -28.68
CA GLY A 26 -22.20 -31.47 -27.95
C GLY A 26 -22.45 -32.77 -28.71
N GLY A 27 -21.61 -33.77 -28.39
CA GLY A 27 -21.79 -35.17 -28.73
C GLY A 27 -21.03 -36.12 -27.79
N LYS A 28 -21.78 -36.66 -26.82
CA LYS A 28 -21.60 -37.95 -26.10
C LYS A 28 -20.47 -38.11 -25.07
N THR A 29 -20.88 -38.06 -23.81
CA THR A 29 -20.22 -38.59 -22.61
C THR A 29 -20.08 -40.11 -22.66
N ALA A 30 -18.86 -40.64 -22.54
CA ALA A 30 -18.59 -42.02 -22.16
C ALA A 30 -18.28 -42.06 -20.65
N ARG A 31 -19.14 -42.72 -19.87
CA ARG A 31 -18.91 -43.04 -18.46
C ARG A 31 -17.99 -44.27 -18.39
N LEU A 32 -16.81 -44.15 -17.78
CA LEU A 32 -16.13 -45.30 -17.19
C LEU A 32 -16.44 -45.35 -15.70
N ARG A 33 -17.07 -46.45 -15.26
CA ARG A 33 -17.19 -46.83 -13.85
C ARG A 33 -15.87 -47.47 -13.43
N LEU A 34 -15.13 -46.84 -12.52
CA LEU A 34 -14.15 -47.56 -11.70
C LEU A 34 -14.93 -48.30 -10.60
N VAL A 35 -14.85 -49.63 -10.62
CA VAL A 35 -15.27 -50.48 -9.52
C VAL A 35 -14.06 -50.71 -8.63
N SER A 36 -14.19 -50.24 -7.40
CA SER A 36 -13.28 -50.48 -6.27
C SER A 36 -13.29 -51.97 -5.90
N ILE A 37 -12.12 -52.60 -5.82
CA ILE A 37 -11.93 -53.88 -5.14
C ILE A 37 -10.90 -53.66 -4.03
N ILE A 38 -11.36 -53.76 -2.78
CA ILE A 38 -10.57 -53.80 -1.55
C ILE A 38 -10.86 -55.14 -0.87
N ALA A 39 -9.83 -55.64 -0.17
CA ALA A 39 -9.77 -56.79 0.74
C ALA A 39 -9.45 -58.12 0.02
N VAL A 40 -8.53 -58.99 0.47
CA VAL A 40 -8.13 -59.44 1.82
C VAL A 40 -6.70 -60.04 1.66
N SER A 41 -5.70 -59.83 2.52
CA SER A 41 -5.42 -60.66 3.71
C SER A 41 -4.10 -60.19 4.36
N MET A 42 -4.14 -60.01 5.68
CA MET A 42 -2.96 -60.01 6.53
C MET A 42 -2.56 -61.47 6.81
N ALA A 43 -1.28 -61.79 6.66
CA ALA A 43 -0.68 -62.98 7.25
C ALA A 43 0.75 -62.62 7.72
N THR A 44 0.86 -62.43 9.03
CA THR A 44 2.12 -62.43 9.77
C THR A 44 2.68 -63.85 9.77
N THR A 45 3.95 -64.04 9.40
CA THR A 45 4.70 -65.23 9.80
C THR A 45 6.05 -64.83 10.35
N GLY A 46 6.34 -65.40 11.53
CA GLY A 46 7.48 -65.08 12.35
C GLY A 46 8.79 -65.66 11.84
N LEU A 47 9.85 -65.07 12.39
CA LEU A 47 11.21 -65.57 12.35
C LEU A 47 11.25 -67.00 12.91
N ALA A 48 11.74 -67.94 12.11
CA ALA A 48 12.20 -69.24 12.58
C ALA A 48 13.66 -69.41 12.16
N TYR A 49 14.54 -69.47 13.16
CA TYR A 49 15.88 -70.01 13.04
C TYR A 49 15.78 -71.50 12.69
N ALA A 50 16.53 -71.96 11.71
CA ALA A 50 16.80 -73.38 11.52
C ALA A 50 18.31 -73.59 11.41
N GLN A 51 18.84 -74.26 12.44
CA GLN A 51 20.20 -74.77 12.52
C GLN A 51 20.41 -75.89 11.47
N CYS A 52 21.61 -75.94 10.89
CA CYS A 52 22.11 -77.11 10.18
C CYS A 52 22.18 -78.34 11.09
N PRO A 53 21.98 -79.53 10.51
CA PRO A 53 22.86 -80.63 10.83
C PRO A 53 23.51 -81.27 9.59
N LEU A 54 24.78 -81.63 9.78
CA LEU A 54 25.64 -82.39 8.87
C LEU A 54 25.18 -83.85 8.73
N SER A 55 25.11 -84.36 7.51
CA SER A 55 25.63 -85.70 7.13
C SER A 55 25.52 -85.93 5.61
N ALA A 56 26.65 -86.31 5.00
CA ALA A 56 26.82 -86.75 3.59
C ALA A 56 26.55 -88.28 3.46
N PRO A 57 26.80 -88.98 2.33
CA PRO A 57 27.22 -88.58 0.96
C PRO A 57 26.45 -89.30 -0.20
N ASP A 58 26.54 -88.80 -1.46
CA ASP A 58 27.07 -89.58 -2.61
C ASP A 58 26.97 -88.92 -4.01
N ASN A 59 28.06 -89.12 -4.76
CA ASN A 59 28.27 -89.14 -6.22
C ASN A 59 28.33 -87.86 -7.09
N LYS A 60 29.59 -87.44 -7.31
CA LYS A 60 30.32 -87.35 -8.60
C LYS A 60 29.59 -86.81 -9.83
N VAL A 61 30.08 -85.69 -10.39
CA VAL A 61 30.84 -85.64 -11.68
C VAL A 61 31.74 -84.39 -11.69
N CYS A 62 33.05 -84.60 -11.90
CA CYS A 62 34.00 -83.59 -12.38
C CYS A 62 34.07 -83.67 -13.91
N THR A 63 34.10 -82.53 -14.60
CA THR A 63 34.84 -82.39 -15.88
C THR A 63 35.45 -81.00 -15.99
N THR A 64 36.56 -80.96 -16.73
CA THR A 64 37.74 -80.09 -16.68
C THR A 64 37.62 -78.77 -17.43
N PHE A 65 38.12 -77.67 -16.85
CA PHE A 65 38.49 -76.44 -17.57
C PHE A 65 39.97 -76.50 -17.99
N ARG A 66 40.25 -76.24 -19.27
CA ARG A 66 41.60 -76.03 -19.80
C ARG A 66 42.01 -74.57 -19.61
N GLU A 67 43.23 -74.39 -19.14
CA GLU A 67 43.97 -73.13 -19.11
C GLU A 67 44.30 -72.62 -20.53
N ASN A 68 44.23 -71.30 -20.72
CA ASN A 68 45.29 -70.50 -21.32
C ASN A 68 45.05 -69.02 -20.98
N THR A 69 45.93 -68.50 -20.12
CA THR A 69 46.04 -67.12 -19.65
C THR A 69 46.54 -66.17 -20.75
N PRO A 70 46.36 -64.85 -20.56
CA PRO A 70 47.54 -64.05 -20.22
C PRO A 70 47.34 -63.06 -19.07
N VAL A 71 48.35 -63.04 -18.19
CA VAL A 71 48.76 -61.99 -17.24
C VAL A 71 47.73 -61.55 -16.19
N ILE A 72 47.72 -62.29 -15.08
CA ILE A 72 47.15 -61.86 -13.81
C ILE A 72 48.26 -61.14 -13.03
N ASN A 73 48.17 -59.82 -12.87
CA ASN A 73 48.84 -59.17 -11.75
C ASN A 73 47.95 -59.37 -10.52
N THR A 74 48.20 -60.46 -9.79
CA THR A 74 47.55 -60.74 -8.51
C THR A 74 48.09 -59.76 -7.47
N TYR A 75 47.37 -58.66 -7.23
CA TYR A 75 47.27 -58.12 -5.87
C TYR A 75 46.19 -58.95 -5.16
N ALA A 76 46.43 -59.30 -3.91
CA ALA A 76 45.65 -60.29 -3.16
C ALA A 76 44.13 -60.07 -3.31
N ASP A 77 43.40 -61.13 -3.66
CA ASP A 77 41.93 -61.23 -3.67
C ASP A 77 41.11 -60.23 -4.53
N THR A 78 41.73 -59.49 -5.44
CA THR A 78 41.03 -58.69 -6.46
C THR A 78 41.11 -59.37 -7.84
N THR A 79 39.96 -59.64 -8.47
CA THR A 79 39.89 -60.24 -9.81
C THR A 79 39.42 -59.25 -10.87
N ILE A 80 40.13 -59.21 -12.00
CA ILE A 80 39.73 -58.47 -13.20
C ILE A 80 39.63 -59.49 -14.33
N SER A 81 38.42 -59.78 -14.78
CA SER A 81 38.18 -60.75 -15.86
C SER A 81 36.87 -60.46 -16.56
N ASN A 82 36.79 -60.64 -17.89
CA ASN A 82 35.54 -60.48 -18.66
C ASN A 82 34.77 -59.17 -18.36
N ASN A 83 35.47 -58.04 -18.36
CA ASN A 83 34.89 -56.71 -18.09
C ASN A 83 34.24 -56.61 -16.71
N ARG A 84 34.65 -57.46 -15.77
CA ARG A 84 34.21 -57.49 -14.38
C ARG A 84 35.41 -57.24 -13.47
N ILE A 85 35.26 -56.28 -12.59
CA ILE A 85 36.17 -55.95 -11.49
C ILE A 85 35.52 -56.43 -10.21
N GLU A 86 36.20 -57.28 -9.44
CA GLU A 86 35.69 -57.78 -8.18
C GLU A 86 36.76 -57.71 -7.09
N ASN A 87 36.56 -56.87 -6.08
CA ASN A 87 37.47 -56.68 -4.96
C ASN A 87 37.00 -57.51 -3.74
N ARG A 88 37.89 -58.33 -3.18
CA ARG A 88 37.72 -59.00 -1.88
C ARG A 88 38.80 -58.62 -0.87
N ASP A 89 39.77 -57.80 -1.26
CA ASP A 89 40.89 -57.40 -0.41
C ASP A 89 40.39 -56.49 0.72
N PRO A 90 40.63 -56.81 2.00
CA PRO A 90 40.30 -55.95 3.13
C PRO A 90 41.04 -54.60 3.12
N SER A 91 42.16 -54.50 2.40
CA SER A 91 42.89 -53.24 2.20
C SER A 91 42.30 -52.41 1.06
N ASN A 92 42.57 -51.10 1.07
CA ASN A 92 42.05 -50.19 0.06
C ASN A 92 42.67 -50.46 -1.31
N GLN A 93 41.84 -50.56 -2.33
CA GLN A 93 42.26 -50.83 -3.70
C GLN A 93 41.99 -49.63 -4.62
N THR A 94 42.88 -49.41 -5.58
CA THR A 94 42.68 -48.48 -6.70
C THR A 94 42.97 -49.22 -8.00
N ILE A 95 41.98 -49.26 -8.89
CA ILE A 95 42.04 -50.00 -10.14
C ILE A 95 41.89 -49.01 -11.28
N ASN A 96 42.82 -49.05 -12.23
CA ASN A 96 42.75 -48.29 -13.47
C ASN A 96 42.45 -49.27 -14.59
N THR A 97 41.34 -49.06 -15.30
CA THR A 97 41.08 -49.85 -16.50
C THR A 97 41.89 -49.31 -17.68
N PRO A 98 42.18 -50.13 -18.72
CA PRO A 98 42.93 -49.69 -19.89
C PRO A 98 42.19 -48.62 -20.70
N ASP A 99 42.91 -47.82 -21.49
CA ASP A 99 42.32 -46.82 -22.40
C ASP A 99 41.75 -47.43 -23.70
N THR A 100 41.67 -48.77 -23.77
CA THR A 100 41.17 -49.50 -24.93
C THR A 100 39.64 -49.48 -25.00
N GLU A 101 39.09 -49.73 -26.19
CA GLU A 101 37.64 -49.90 -26.34
C GLU A 101 37.13 -51.14 -25.59
N LEU A 102 35.99 -51.00 -24.91
CA LEU A 102 35.28 -52.10 -24.25
C LEU A 102 34.10 -52.60 -25.07
N ASN A 103 33.32 -51.67 -25.66
CA ASN A 103 32.11 -51.91 -26.43
C ASN A 103 31.06 -52.80 -25.70
N GLN A 104 31.13 -52.85 -24.36
CA GLN A 104 30.35 -53.72 -23.48
C GLN A 104 30.16 -53.05 -22.11
N SER A 105 29.37 -53.70 -21.24
CA SER A 105 29.18 -53.33 -19.85
C SER A 105 30.44 -53.54 -19.02
N LEU A 106 30.70 -52.65 -18.07
CA LEU A 106 31.71 -52.79 -17.03
C LEU A 106 31.01 -53.09 -15.70
N THR A 107 31.18 -54.31 -15.18
CA THR A 107 30.65 -54.71 -13.87
C THR A 107 31.68 -54.47 -12.77
N ILE A 108 31.31 -53.80 -11.68
CA ILE A 108 32.20 -53.51 -10.55
C ILE A 108 31.56 -54.05 -9.26
N ILE A 109 32.26 -54.92 -8.53
CA ILE A 109 31.76 -55.44 -7.26
C ILE A 109 32.80 -55.28 -6.16
N ASN A 110 32.45 -54.55 -5.09
CA ASN A 110 33.23 -54.52 -3.85
C ASN A 110 32.56 -55.46 -2.85
N GLN A 111 33.23 -56.57 -2.51
CA GLN A 111 32.61 -57.64 -1.75
C GLN A 111 32.56 -57.34 -0.25
N ASN A 112 31.71 -58.08 0.47
CA ASN A 112 31.64 -57.97 1.92
C ASN A 112 33.01 -58.22 2.56
N GLY A 113 33.42 -57.34 3.48
CA GLY A 113 34.72 -57.40 4.17
C GLY A 113 35.88 -56.74 3.42
N ALA A 114 35.68 -56.29 2.18
CA ALA A 114 36.72 -55.61 1.41
C ALA A 114 36.94 -54.15 1.88
N GLY A 115 38.10 -53.58 1.60
CA GLY A 115 38.42 -52.18 1.88
C GLY A 115 37.70 -51.20 0.94
N ASN A 116 38.16 -49.95 0.93
CA ASN A 116 37.68 -48.95 -0.03
C ASN A 116 38.09 -49.34 -1.44
N LEU A 117 37.19 -49.21 -2.41
CA LEU A 117 37.47 -49.48 -3.81
C LEU A 117 37.37 -48.19 -4.65
N THR A 118 38.46 -47.81 -5.29
CA THR A 118 38.46 -46.77 -6.33
C THR A 118 38.65 -47.41 -7.70
N VAL A 119 37.77 -47.11 -8.65
CA VAL A 119 37.88 -47.56 -10.05
C VAL A 119 37.94 -46.35 -10.97
N ASN A 120 39.05 -46.19 -11.67
CA ASN A 120 39.21 -45.25 -12.77
C ASN A 120 38.92 -46.01 -14.07
N ALA A 121 37.69 -45.87 -14.57
CA ALA A 121 37.20 -46.49 -15.79
C ALA A 121 37.62 -45.64 -17.00
N ASN A 122 38.78 -45.96 -17.59
CA ASN A 122 39.34 -45.25 -18.73
C ASN A 122 38.98 -45.85 -20.09
N ASN A 123 38.31 -47.00 -20.11
CA ASN A 123 37.93 -47.65 -21.35
C ASN A 123 37.04 -46.74 -22.21
N LYS A 124 37.22 -46.82 -23.52
CA LYS A 124 36.34 -46.18 -24.51
C LYS A 124 35.10 -47.04 -24.75
N ASN A 125 34.01 -46.41 -25.17
CA ASN A 125 32.76 -47.08 -25.57
C ASN A 125 32.23 -48.07 -24.51
N ILE A 126 32.31 -47.72 -23.23
CA ILE A 126 31.59 -48.46 -22.19
C ILE A 126 30.09 -48.26 -22.45
N THR A 127 29.32 -49.34 -22.56
CA THR A 127 27.87 -49.24 -22.79
C THR A 127 27.14 -48.89 -21.50
N ASP A 128 27.60 -49.41 -20.38
CA ASP A 128 27.04 -49.17 -19.06
C ASP A 128 28.02 -49.59 -17.97
N ILE A 129 27.86 -49.01 -16.78
CA ILE A 129 28.59 -49.41 -15.58
C ILE A 129 27.56 -49.91 -14.56
N ASP A 130 27.66 -51.20 -14.19
CA ASP A 130 26.85 -51.80 -13.13
C ASP A 130 27.75 -52.08 -11.92
N ALA A 131 27.62 -51.25 -10.88
CA ALA A 131 28.44 -51.30 -9.68
C ALA A 131 27.65 -51.69 -8.43
N THR A 132 28.21 -52.61 -7.64
CA THR A 132 27.64 -53.06 -6.37
C THR A 132 28.69 -53.02 -5.27
N ASN A 133 28.46 -52.23 -4.21
CA ASN A 133 29.28 -52.22 -3.01
C ASN A 133 28.59 -52.95 -1.85
N ASN A 134 29.01 -54.19 -1.61
CA ASN A 134 28.57 -55.02 -0.49
C ASN A 134 29.47 -54.86 0.75
N SER A 135 30.56 -54.10 0.67
CA SER A 135 31.43 -53.87 1.81
C SER A 135 30.82 -52.85 2.76
N ARG A 136 30.29 -53.31 3.91
CA ARG A 136 29.68 -52.45 4.94
C ARG A 136 30.60 -51.37 5.51
N THR A 137 31.92 -51.56 5.40
CA THR A 137 32.94 -50.63 5.93
C THR A 137 33.69 -49.89 4.83
N GLY A 138 33.66 -50.40 3.60
CA GLY A 138 34.37 -49.83 2.46
C GLY A 138 33.53 -48.81 1.68
N ALA A 139 34.17 -47.73 1.25
CA ALA A 139 33.63 -46.79 0.29
C ALA A 139 33.81 -47.32 -1.15
N ILE A 140 33.00 -46.83 -2.08
CA ILE A 140 33.20 -47.03 -3.51
C ILE A 140 33.34 -45.68 -4.21
N THR A 141 34.40 -45.53 -5.02
CA THR A 141 34.64 -44.37 -5.86
C THR A 141 34.79 -44.82 -7.30
N ILE A 142 34.03 -44.23 -8.21
CA ILE A 142 34.10 -44.51 -9.65
C ILE A 142 34.38 -43.21 -10.39
N ASN A 143 35.43 -43.21 -11.20
CA ASN A 143 35.81 -42.11 -12.07
C ASN A 143 35.74 -42.57 -13.52
N THR A 144 34.92 -41.95 -14.36
CA THR A 144 34.94 -42.18 -15.82
C THR A 144 35.65 -41.02 -16.50
N THR A 145 36.59 -41.34 -17.40
CA THR A 145 37.34 -40.31 -18.15
C THR A 145 36.89 -40.17 -19.60
N GLN A 146 36.12 -41.14 -20.10
CA GLN A 146 35.58 -41.17 -21.47
C GLN A 146 34.06 -40.97 -21.45
N ASP A 147 33.54 -40.32 -22.49
CA ASP A 147 32.11 -40.12 -22.66
C ASP A 147 31.39 -41.45 -23.02
N MET A 148 30.21 -41.67 -22.46
CA MET A 148 29.31 -42.79 -22.79
C MET A 148 28.19 -42.31 -23.72
N LEU A 149 28.50 -42.24 -25.02
CA LEU A 149 27.62 -41.68 -26.07
C LEU A 149 27.23 -42.68 -27.16
N THR A 150 27.55 -43.96 -26.98
CA THR A 150 27.24 -45.01 -27.96
C THR A 150 25.71 -45.18 -28.11
N THR A 151 25.25 -45.71 -29.24
CA THR A 151 23.83 -46.00 -29.48
C THR A 151 23.22 -46.98 -28.47
N ASP A 152 24.05 -47.85 -27.89
CA ASP A 152 23.65 -48.84 -26.89
C ASP A 152 23.92 -48.39 -25.44
N ALA A 153 24.25 -47.11 -25.22
CA ALA A 153 24.56 -46.61 -23.88
C ALA A 153 23.34 -46.69 -22.96
N LYS A 154 23.52 -47.23 -21.75
CA LYS A 154 22.43 -47.45 -20.76
C LYS A 154 22.64 -46.75 -19.41
N GLY A 155 23.77 -46.07 -19.22
CA GLY A 155 24.05 -45.26 -18.02
C GLY A 155 24.92 -45.93 -16.96
N ILE A 156 24.96 -45.32 -15.78
CA ILE A 156 25.75 -45.78 -14.62
C ILE A 156 24.81 -46.15 -13.48
N TYR A 157 24.97 -47.34 -12.91
CA TYR A 157 24.18 -47.86 -11.80
C TYR A 157 25.10 -48.20 -10.65
N ILE A 158 24.84 -47.64 -9.47
CA ILE A 158 25.61 -47.94 -8.26
C ILE A 158 24.64 -48.29 -7.13
N ASN A 159 24.70 -49.52 -6.63
CA ASN A 159 24.02 -49.92 -5.40
C ASN A 159 25.06 -50.14 -4.30
N SER A 160 24.93 -49.46 -3.18
CA SER A 160 25.89 -49.53 -2.08
C SER A 160 25.21 -49.84 -0.76
N THR A 161 25.80 -50.74 0.01
CA THR A 161 25.51 -50.99 1.43
C THR A 161 26.69 -50.58 2.32
N GLY A 162 27.68 -49.90 1.74
CA GLY A 162 28.95 -49.55 2.39
C GLY A 162 28.97 -48.20 3.07
N THR A 163 30.11 -47.51 3.02
CA THR A 163 30.21 -46.14 3.54
C THR A 163 29.89 -45.13 2.44
N ASP A 164 30.88 -44.45 1.89
CA ASP A 164 30.68 -43.38 0.92
C ASP A 164 30.55 -43.94 -0.51
N VAL A 165 29.69 -43.29 -1.31
CA VAL A 165 29.59 -43.51 -2.76
C VAL A 165 30.02 -42.23 -3.45
N LYS A 166 31.08 -42.29 -4.25
CA LYS A 166 31.55 -41.16 -5.05
C LYS A 166 31.56 -41.53 -6.53
N LEU A 167 30.94 -40.70 -7.35
CA LEU A 167 30.95 -40.81 -8.80
C LEU A 167 31.45 -39.50 -9.40
N SER A 168 32.54 -39.55 -10.16
CA SER A 168 32.94 -38.47 -11.06
C SER A 168 32.87 -38.97 -12.49
N THR A 169 32.04 -38.35 -13.34
CA THR A 169 31.81 -38.85 -14.70
C THR A 169 32.00 -37.78 -15.77
N ALA A 170 32.46 -38.22 -16.94
CA ALA A 170 32.34 -37.51 -18.21
C ALA A 170 30.87 -37.57 -18.73
N ALA A 171 30.63 -37.26 -20.01
CA ALA A 171 29.27 -37.20 -20.54
C ALA A 171 28.60 -38.58 -20.55
N VAL A 172 27.30 -38.61 -20.32
CA VAL A 172 26.48 -39.84 -20.38
C VAL A 172 25.23 -39.54 -21.17
N HIS A 173 24.96 -40.32 -22.22
CA HIS A 173 23.69 -40.29 -22.94
C HIS A 173 23.06 -41.67 -22.95
N SER A 174 22.21 -41.95 -21.95
CA SER A 174 21.47 -43.21 -21.88
C SER A 174 20.28 -43.21 -22.85
N LYS A 175 20.16 -44.28 -23.63
CA LYS A 175 19.10 -44.49 -24.63
C LYS A 175 17.96 -45.38 -24.17
N GLN A 176 18.14 -46.10 -23.06
CA GLN A 176 17.23 -47.18 -22.65
C GLN A 176 16.75 -47.05 -21.21
N ARG A 177 17.51 -46.40 -20.33
CA ARG A 177 17.26 -46.33 -18.88
C ARG A 177 17.70 -44.95 -18.36
N LYS A 178 17.76 -44.80 -17.03
CA LYS A 178 18.31 -43.61 -16.36
C LYS A 178 19.76 -43.31 -16.81
N GLY A 179 20.15 -42.04 -16.80
CA GLY A 179 21.53 -41.65 -17.11
C GLY A 179 22.50 -42.10 -16.01
N ILE A 180 22.19 -41.71 -14.78
CA ILE A 180 22.89 -42.12 -13.55
C ILE A 180 21.81 -42.57 -12.56
N SER A 181 22.03 -43.71 -11.90
CA SER A 181 21.19 -44.21 -10.81
C SER A 181 22.07 -44.66 -9.64
N ILE A 182 21.93 -44.02 -8.48
CA ILE A 182 22.65 -44.39 -7.26
C ILE A 182 21.67 -44.66 -6.15
N ASP A 183 21.75 -45.85 -5.56
CA ASP A 183 21.03 -46.25 -4.36
C ASP A 183 22.04 -46.52 -3.24
N ASN A 184 22.16 -45.61 -2.28
CA ASN A 184 23.03 -45.75 -1.11
C ASN A 184 22.21 -46.19 0.12
N ASN A 185 22.25 -47.50 0.36
CA ASN A 185 21.72 -48.18 1.53
C ASN A 185 22.72 -48.25 2.70
N GLY A 186 23.87 -47.58 2.54
CA GLY A 186 25.01 -47.61 3.44
C GLY A 186 24.95 -46.58 4.58
N SER A 187 26.12 -46.31 5.17
CA SER A 187 26.30 -45.41 6.32
C SER A 187 27.02 -44.09 6.01
N GLY A 188 27.51 -43.93 4.78
CA GLY A 188 28.25 -42.75 4.34
C GLY A 188 27.43 -41.81 3.45
N SER A 189 28.13 -40.88 2.82
CA SER A 189 27.54 -39.87 1.92
C SER A 189 27.57 -40.32 0.46
N THR A 190 26.69 -39.74 -0.35
CA THR A 190 26.66 -39.92 -1.81
C THR A 190 27.08 -38.61 -2.48
N GLU A 191 28.06 -38.69 -3.38
CA GLU A 191 28.59 -37.56 -4.13
C GLU A 191 28.62 -37.89 -5.63
N ILE A 192 27.90 -37.09 -6.43
CA ILE A 192 27.88 -37.18 -7.90
C ILE A 192 28.47 -35.89 -8.47
N THR A 193 29.54 -36.01 -9.25
CA THR A 193 30.13 -34.93 -10.04
C THR A 193 30.06 -35.28 -11.52
N ALA A 194 29.14 -34.67 -12.25
CA ALA A 194 29.06 -34.80 -13.71
C ALA A 194 29.76 -33.61 -14.37
N ASN A 195 30.95 -33.85 -14.91
CA ASN A 195 31.79 -32.82 -15.52
C ASN A 195 31.31 -32.39 -16.93
N ASN A 196 30.32 -33.09 -17.47
CA ASN A 196 29.75 -32.87 -18.80
C ASN A 196 28.26 -33.30 -18.81
N ASN A 197 27.64 -33.27 -19.99
CA ASN A 197 26.20 -33.45 -20.15
C ASN A 197 25.72 -34.84 -19.70
N ILE A 198 24.62 -34.88 -18.95
CA ILE A 198 23.92 -36.12 -18.59
C ILE A 198 22.54 -36.13 -19.22
N ILE A 199 22.29 -37.09 -20.10
CA ILE A 199 21.07 -37.19 -20.90
C ILE A 199 20.47 -38.59 -20.73
N SER A 200 19.15 -38.65 -20.57
CA SER A 200 18.36 -39.88 -20.57
C SER A 200 17.14 -39.70 -21.49
N ASP A 201 17.04 -40.55 -22.51
CA ASP A 201 15.94 -40.48 -23.49
C ASP A 201 14.63 -41.13 -23.00
N THR A 202 14.66 -41.91 -21.91
CA THR A 202 13.51 -42.73 -21.46
C THR A 202 13.08 -42.53 -20.01
N ASP A 203 13.97 -42.05 -19.14
CA ASP A 203 13.73 -41.93 -17.69
C ASP A 203 14.49 -40.71 -17.11
N ASP A 204 14.69 -40.68 -15.79
CA ASP A 204 15.48 -39.64 -15.10
C ASP A 204 16.92 -39.56 -15.63
N ALA A 205 17.44 -38.35 -15.83
CA ALA A 205 18.84 -38.21 -16.20
C ALA A 205 19.76 -38.54 -15.01
N ILE A 206 19.39 -38.09 -13.80
CA ILE A 206 20.05 -38.48 -12.55
C ILE A 206 19.00 -38.88 -11.53
N TYR A 207 19.17 -40.06 -10.95
CA TYR A 207 18.38 -40.59 -9.85
C TYR A 207 19.32 -40.96 -8.70
N ALA A 208 19.17 -40.31 -7.55
CA ALA A 208 20.03 -40.54 -6.40
C ALA A 208 19.19 -40.67 -5.12
N VAL A 209 19.40 -41.79 -4.42
CA VAL A 209 18.64 -42.15 -3.22
C VAL A 209 19.59 -42.51 -2.10
N ASN A 210 19.39 -41.86 -0.96
CA ASN A 210 20.05 -42.12 0.31
C ASN A 210 19.01 -42.68 1.29
N THR A 211 19.28 -43.80 1.95
CA THR A 211 18.37 -44.36 2.98
C THR A 211 18.75 -43.94 4.41
N ALA A 212 17.94 -44.33 5.40
CA ALA A 212 18.05 -43.93 6.81
C ALA A 212 19.43 -44.07 7.49
N GLY A 213 20.29 -44.96 6.97
CA GLY A 213 21.65 -45.15 7.49
C GLY A 213 22.66 -44.11 6.97
N SER A 214 22.40 -43.54 5.79
CA SER A 214 23.33 -42.71 5.04
C SER A 214 23.40 -41.27 5.58
N LYS A 215 24.25 -40.44 4.98
CA LYS A 215 24.51 -39.06 5.40
C LYS A 215 24.09 -38.05 4.34
N ASP A 216 25.05 -37.40 3.68
CA ASP A 216 24.80 -36.30 2.76
C ASP A 216 24.52 -36.83 1.35
N LEU A 217 23.74 -36.07 0.59
CA LEU A 217 23.55 -36.26 -0.85
C LEU A 217 24.02 -35.01 -1.58
N THR A 218 25.12 -35.10 -2.31
CA THR A 218 25.67 -33.99 -3.08
C THR A 218 25.69 -34.31 -4.56
N ILE A 219 25.12 -33.43 -5.39
CA ILE A 219 25.08 -33.55 -6.84
C ILE A 219 25.59 -32.24 -7.45
N THR A 220 26.64 -32.32 -8.26
CA THR A 220 27.18 -31.19 -9.03
C THR A 220 27.22 -31.57 -10.50
N THR A 221 26.55 -30.81 -11.36
CA THR A 221 26.40 -31.15 -12.78
C THR A 221 26.59 -29.95 -13.69
N LYS A 222 26.80 -30.22 -14.98
CA LYS A 222 26.58 -29.27 -16.07
C LYS A 222 25.15 -29.45 -16.62
N THR A 223 25.00 -29.56 -17.94
CA THR A 223 23.69 -29.71 -18.59
C THR A 223 23.07 -31.08 -18.28
N VAL A 224 21.77 -31.10 -17.95
CA VAL A 224 21.04 -32.32 -17.60
C VAL A 224 19.72 -32.38 -18.37
N ILE A 225 19.45 -33.46 -19.10
CA ILE A 225 18.21 -33.61 -19.88
C ILE A 225 17.61 -34.98 -19.60
N GLY A 226 16.48 -35.01 -18.90
CA GLY A 226 15.76 -36.24 -18.59
C GLY A 226 14.41 -36.31 -19.30
N GLN A 227 13.99 -37.52 -19.65
CA GLN A 227 12.63 -37.74 -20.15
C GLN A 227 11.61 -37.60 -18.99
N ALA A 228 11.91 -38.20 -17.83
CA ALA A 228 11.08 -38.11 -16.62
C ALA A 228 11.48 -36.88 -15.78
N HIS A 229 12.43 -36.97 -14.84
CA HIS A 229 13.03 -35.80 -14.19
C HIS A 229 14.41 -35.50 -14.79
N GLY A 230 14.84 -34.25 -14.76
CA GLY A 230 16.26 -33.95 -14.97
C GLY A 230 17.06 -34.55 -13.81
N ILE A 231 16.70 -34.20 -12.57
CA ILE A 231 17.30 -34.74 -11.36
C ILE A 231 16.21 -35.15 -10.38
N TYR A 232 16.28 -36.39 -9.91
CA TYR A 232 15.54 -36.92 -8.77
C TYR A 232 16.52 -37.20 -7.63
N ALA A 233 16.40 -36.47 -6.53
CA ALA A 233 17.26 -36.58 -5.36
C ALA A 233 16.42 -36.83 -4.09
N HIS A 234 16.59 -37.99 -3.47
CA HIS A 234 15.90 -38.37 -2.24
C HIS A 234 16.90 -38.66 -1.13
N ASN A 235 16.84 -37.92 -0.03
CA ASN A 235 17.70 -38.12 1.12
C ASN A 235 16.89 -38.44 2.37
N ASN A 236 16.88 -39.72 2.73
CA ASN A 236 16.43 -40.19 4.04
C ASN A 236 17.60 -40.33 5.03
N GLY A 237 18.81 -39.95 4.64
CA GLY A 237 19.99 -39.94 5.50
C GLY A 237 19.97 -38.83 6.55
N LYS A 238 20.96 -38.84 7.43
CA LYS A 238 21.12 -37.87 8.54
C LYS A 238 21.80 -36.55 8.15
N GLY A 239 22.27 -36.45 6.91
CA GLY A 239 23.06 -35.35 6.41
C GLY A 239 22.24 -34.28 5.69
N SER A 240 22.90 -33.43 4.94
CA SER A 240 22.30 -32.40 4.08
C SER A 240 22.21 -32.87 2.62
N THR A 241 21.28 -32.29 1.87
CA THR A 241 21.21 -32.44 0.42
C THR A 241 21.66 -31.16 -0.25
N THR A 242 22.62 -31.25 -1.17
CA THR A 242 23.14 -30.12 -1.93
C THR A 242 23.16 -30.44 -3.42
N LEU A 243 22.46 -29.62 -4.21
CA LEU A 243 22.42 -29.71 -5.65
C LEU A 243 22.96 -28.43 -6.28
N ILE A 244 23.94 -28.56 -7.18
CA ILE A 244 24.53 -27.47 -7.95
C ILE A 244 24.48 -27.82 -9.44
N VAL A 245 23.62 -27.14 -10.18
CA VAL A 245 23.50 -27.27 -11.64
C VAL A 245 24.15 -26.06 -12.29
N ASN A 246 25.29 -26.26 -12.97
CA ASN A 246 26.09 -25.18 -13.52
C ASN A 246 25.59 -24.65 -14.87
N GLU A 247 24.81 -25.45 -15.59
CA GLU A 247 24.26 -25.11 -16.92
C GLU A 247 22.75 -25.40 -16.96
N GLY A 248 22.19 -25.77 -18.12
CA GLY A 248 20.75 -25.95 -18.30
C GLY A 248 20.23 -27.30 -17.80
N ILE A 249 18.98 -27.34 -17.34
CA ILE A 249 18.29 -28.57 -17.01
C ILE A 249 16.91 -28.62 -17.66
N GLU A 250 16.58 -29.76 -18.26
CA GLU A 250 15.30 -29.99 -18.93
C GLU A 250 14.69 -31.33 -18.47
N SER A 251 13.39 -31.31 -18.22
CA SER A 251 12.53 -32.47 -18.07
C SER A 251 11.35 -32.38 -19.04
N ARG A 252 10.97 -33.51 -19.64
CA ARG A 252 9.90 -33.58 -20.64
C ARG A 252 8.54 -34.00 -20.10
N THR A 253 8.46 -34.71 -18.96
CA THR A 253 7.17 -35.17 -18.41
C THR A 253 6.92 -34.84 -16.95
N ASN A 254 7.96 -34.54 -16.15
CA ASN A 254 7.80 -34.25 -14.72
C ASN A 254 8.54 -32.96 -14.34
N ASP A 255 9.04 -32.88 -13.10
CA ASP A 255 9.82 -31.74 -12.62
C ASP A 255 11.24 -31.76 -13.21
N ALA A 256 11.80 -30.59 -13.49
CA ALA A 256 13.21 -30.53 -13.90
C ALA A 256 14.12 -30.99 -12.75
N ILE A 257 13.83 -30.50 -11.54
CA ILE A 257 14.48 -30.89 -10.29
C ILE A 257 13.41 -31.32 -9.30
N TRP A 258 13.50 -32.55 -8.84
CA TRP A 258 12.76 -33.05 -7.69
C TRP A 258 13.74 -33.39 -6.58
N VAL A 259 13.62 -32.72 -5.43
CA VAL A 259 14.49 -32.95 -4.28
C VAL A 259 13.68 -33.08 -2.99
N ASN A 260 13.91 -34.17 -2.27
CA ASN A 260 13.20 -34.50 -1.03
C ASN A 260 14.19 -34.88 0.07
N ASN A 261 14.02 -34.25 1.23
CA ASN A 261 14.69 -34.53 2.48
C ASN A 261 13.67 -35.10 3.49
N GLU A 262 13.90 -36.30 4.01
CA GLU A 262 13.07 -36.87 5.07
C GLU A 262 13.46 -36.36 6.46
N ASN A 263 12.68 -36.72 7.48
CA ASN A 263 12.76 -36.19 8.84
C ASN A 263 14.14 -36.27 9.54
N ALA A 264 14.97 -37.26 9.20
CA ALA A 264 16.30 -37.43 9.79
C ALA A 264 17.35 -36.47 9.19
N SER A 265 17.07 -35.91 8.01
CA SER A 265 17.99 -35.05 7.28
C SER A 265 18.04 -33.63 7.86
N THR A 266 18.93 -32.80 7.30
CA THR A 266 19.19 -31.44 7.80
C THR A 266 18.84 -30.38 6.75
N HIS A 267 19.83 -29.90 6.00
CA HIS A 267 19.63 -28.79 5.05
C HIS A 267 19.26 -29.30 3.66
N LEU A 268 18.51 -28.51 2.91
CA LEU A 268 18.24 -28.70 1.49
C LEU A 268 18.70 -27.46 0.73
N ASN A 269 19.74 -27.61 -0.10
CA ASN A 269 20.31 -26.52 -0.89
C ASN A 269 20.22 -26.84 -2.38
N VAL A 270 19.55 -25.97 -3.16
CA VAL A 270 19.50 -26.05 -4.62
C VAL A 270 20.08 -24.76 -5.20
N THR A 271 21.10 -24.89 -6.05
CA THR A 271 21.65 -23.77 -6.83
C THR A 271 21.62 -24.11 -8.31
N THR A 272 20.96 -23.27 -9.11
CA THR A 272 20.96 -23.39 -10.57
C THR A 272 21.55 -22.14 -11.21
N ASN A 273 22.61 -22.35 -12.00
CA ASN A 273 23.32 -21.28 -12.70
C ASN A 273 22.88 -21.14 -14.18
N GLY A 274 22.22 -22.16 -14.73
CA GLY A 274 21.59 -22.12 -16.06
C GLY A 274 20.05 -22.24 -15.98
N ALA A 275 19.42 -22.26 -17.17
CA ALA A 275 17.96 -22.29 -17.28
C ALA A 275 17.39 -23.63 -16.83
N VAL A 276 16.21 -23.60 -16.21
CA VAL A 276 15.51 -24.77 -15.66
C VAL A 276 14.17 -24.88 -16.35
N GLN A 277 13.92 -25.99 -17.04
CA GLN A 277 12.66 -26.27 -17.73
C GLN A 277 12.08 -27.60 -17.25
N GLY A 278 10.95 -27.55 -16.56
CA GLY A 278 10.21 -28.74 -16.16
C GLY A 278 8.81 -28.74 -16.77
N ASN A 279 8.31 -29.93 -17.10
CA ASN A 279 6.95 -30.08 -17.62
C ASN A 279 5.90 -29.89 -16.52
N THR A 280 6.15 -30.39 -15.31
CA THR A 280 5.30 -30.11 -14.13
C THR A 280 5.80 -28.85 -13.44
N ASN A 281 6.76 -28.94 -12.52
CA ASN A 281 7.40 -27.80 -11.88
C ASN A 281 8.81 -27.57 -12.43
N GLY A 282 9.28 -26.32 -12.40
CA GLY A 282 10.70 -26.06 -12.65
C GLY A 282 11.56 -26.70 -11.55
N ILE A 283 11.25 -26.38 -10.29
CA ILE A 283 11.89 -26.96 -9.11
C ILE A 283 10.81 -27.38 -8.11
N TYR A 284 10.87 -28.63 -7.66
CA TYR A 284 10.11 -29.15 -6.53
C TYR A 284 11.09 -29.46 -5.38
N ALA A 285 10.97 -28.73 -4.27
CA ALA A 285 11.81 -28.89 -3.10
C ALA A 285 10.98 -29.16 -1.84
N TYR A 286 11.22 -30.29 -1.20
CA TYR A 286 10.54 -30.70 0.03
C TYR A 286 11.57 -31.02 1.12
N ASN A 287 11.56 -30.27 2.22
CA ASN A 287 12.45 -30.50 3.35
C ASN A 287 11.66 -30.81 4.62
N ASN A 288 11.55 -32.09 4.95
CA ASN A 288 11.04 -32.56 6.23
C ASN A 288 12.12 -32.62 7.32
N GLY A 289 13.38 -32.35 6.94
CA GLY A 289 14.53 -32.34 7.84
C GLY A 289 14.52 -31.15 8.81
N THR A 290 15.55 -31.07 9.64
CA THR A 290 15.64 -30.08 10.74
C THR A 290 16.34 -28.76 10.35
N GLY A 291 17.05 -28.74 9.23
CA GLY A 291 17.86 -27.60 8.79
C GLY A 291 17.13 -26.66 7.83
N ASN A 292 17.85 -25.65 7.34
CA ASN A 292 17.30 -24.65 6.41
C ASN A 292 17.11 -25.21 5.00
N THR A 293 16.16 -24.62 4.27
CA THR A 293 15.98 -24.81 2.83
C THR A 293 16.42 -23.55 2.08
N THR A 294 17.35 -23.70 1.14
CA THR A 294 17.85 -22.60 0.29
C THR A 294 17.70 -22.96 -1.18
N ILE A 295 16.98 -22.14 -1.94
CA ILE A 295 16.87 -22.24 -3.39
C ILE A 295 17.43 -20.97 -4.03
N LYS A 296 18.43 -21.11 -4.89
CA LYS A 296 19.07 -20.01 -5.61
C LYS A 296 19.06 -20.27 -7.11
N THR A 297 18.43 -19.39 -7.88
CA THR A 297 18.35 -19.50 -9.35
C THR A 297 18.86 -18.23 -10.00
N LEU A 298 19.88 -18.35 -10.86
CA LEU A 298 20.52 -17.20 -11.54
C LEU A 298 19.91 -16.92 -12.91
N LYS A 299 19.22 -17.89 -13.50
CA LYS A 299 18.60 -17.84 -14.82
C LYS A 299 17.14 -18.26 -14.73
N ASP A 300 16.48 -18.27 -15.87
CA ASP A 300 15.06 -18.52 -16.00
C ASP A 300 14.68 -19.91 -15.48
N VAL A 301 13.61 -19.99 -14.70
CA VAL A 301 12.97 -21.24 -14.27
C VAL A 301 11.56 -21.28 -14.80
N HIS A 302 11.18 -22.38 -15.44
CA HIS A 302 9.87 -22.55 -16.05
C HIS A 302 9.27 -23.92 -15.67
N GLY A 303 8.09 -23.89 -15.06
CA GLY A 303 7.20 -25.04 -14.92
C GLY A 303 6.04 -24.91 -15.91
N GLU A 304 5.89 -25.84 -16.86
CA GLU A 304 4.89 -25.72 -17.93
C GLU A 304 3.46 -25.94 -17.44
N ASN A 305 3.23 -26.87 -16.51
CA ASN A 305 1.89 -27.24 -16.03
C ASN A 305 1.70 -27.01 -14.52
N GLY A 306 2.77 -26.74 -13.78
CA GLY A 306 2.78 -26.53 -12.33
C GLY A 306 3.38 -25.17 -11.95
N ASP A 307 4.13 -25.14 -10.86
CA ASP A 307 4.79 -23.95 -10.35
C ASP A 307 6.17 -23.75 -10.98
N GLY A 308 6.62 -22.50 -11.09
CA GLY A 308 8.02 -22.25 -11.43
C GLY A 308 8.94 -22.83 -10.35
N ILE A 309 8.66 -22.48 -9.10
CA ILE A 309 9.27 -23.08 -7.90
C ILE A 309 8.17 -23.48 -6.93
N PHE A 310 8.15 -24.75 -6.55
CA PHE A 310 7.39 -25.27 -5.41
C PHE A 310 8.35 -25.60 -4.27
N SER A 311 8.13 -25.03 -3.09
CA SER A 311 8.93 -25.30 -1.90
C SER A 311 8.07 -25.52 -0.66
N GLU A 312 8.35 -26.60 0.06
CA GLU A 312 7.76 -26.89 1.37
C GLU A 312 8.86 -27.21 2.38
N ASN A 313 8.92 -26.44 3.48
CA ASN A 313 9.94 -26.56 4.50
C ASN A 313 9.32 -26.81 5.87
N HIS A 314 9.74 -27.87 6.56
CA HIS A 314 9.37 -28.19 7.95
C HIS A 314 10.55 -28.01 8.93
N GLY A 315 11.72 -27.64 8.43
CA GLY A 315 12.95 -27.47 9.21
C GLY A 315 13.15 -26.07 9.77
N GLY A 316 14.25 -25.44 9.37
CA GLY A 316 14.65 -24.10 9.81
C GLY A 316 14.07 -22.98 8.96
N GLN A 317 14.93 -22.09 8.49
CA GLN A 317 14.59 -20.97 7.59
C GLN A 317 14.33 -21.47 6.16
N LEU A 318 13.38 -20.84 5.47
CA LEU A 318 13.18 -20.99 4.02
C LEU A 318 13.69 -19.75 3.29
N THR A 319 14.68 -19.91 2.40
CA THR A 319 15.22 -18.82 1.57
C THR A 319 15.09 -19.16 0.09
N ILE A 320 14.44 -18.28 -0.68
CA ILE A 320 14.35 -18.37 -2.14
C ILE A 320 14.93 -17.08 -2.75
N THR A 321 16.01 -17.20 -3.52
CA THR A 321 16.56 -16.10 -4.31
C THR A 321 16.48 -16.44 -5.79
N SER A 322 15.76 -15.65 -6.57
CA SER A 322 15.47 -15.98 -7.97
C SER A 322 15.68 -14.85 -8.97
N GLY A 323 16.08 -15.26 -10.18
CA GLY A 323 15.97 -14.47 -11.40
C GLY A 323 14.53 -14.47 -11.93
N ASN A 324 14.36 -14.73 -13.24
CA ASN A 324 13.03 -14.85 -13.82
C ASN A 324 12.41 -16.21 -13.51
N ILE A 325 11.14 -16.22 -13.13
CA ILE A 325 10.39 -17.42 -12.80
C ILE A 325 9.08 -17.40 -13.57
N LYS A 326 8.71 -18.54 -14.15
CA LYS A 326 7.42 -18.74 -14.80
C LYS A 326 6.79 -20.06 -14.35
N GLY A 327 5.56 -20.01 -13.89
CA GLY A 327 4.74 -21.20 -13.68
C GLY A 327 3.36 -21.02 -14.29
N THR A 328 2.66 -22.13 -14.52
CA THR A 328 1.25 -22.09 -14.89
C THR A 328 0.39 -21.89 -13.65
N SER A 329 0.63 -22.65 -12.58
CA SER A 329 -0.10 -22.56 -11.31
C SER A 329 0.32 -21.31 -10.53
N ASN A 330 1.53 -21.27 -9.99
CA ASN A 330 2.12 -20.08 -9.38
C ASN A 330 3.52 -19.84 -9.93
N GLY A 331 4.00 -18.60 -9.88
CA GLY A 331 5.41 -18.35 -10.18
C GLY A 331 6.27 -18.98 -9.09
N ILE A 332 6.02 -18.58 -7.84
CA ILE A 332 6.64 -19.18 -6.65
C ILE A 332 5.54 -19.61 -5.68
N TYR A 333 5.56 -20.88 -5.28
CA TYR A 333 4.77 -21.42 -4.18
C TYR A 333 5.71 -21.80 -3.03
N ALA A 334 5.54 -21.18 -1.86
CA ALA A 334 6.41 -21.39 -0.71
C ALA A 334 5.61 -21.59 0.58
N THR A 335 5.81 -22.72 1.25
CA THR A 335 5.27 -22.97 2.59
C THR A 335 6.40 -23.25 3.56
N ASN A 336 6.40 -22.56 4.70
CA ASN A 336 7.31 -22.82 5.81
C ASN A 336 6.51 -23.19 7.06
N SER A 337 6.56 -24.46 7.45
CA SER A 337 6.00 -24.99 8.70
C SER A 337 7.08 -25.20 9.77
N GLY A 338 8.31 -24.76 9.49
CA GLY A 338 9.48 -24.85 10.35
C GLY A 338 9.51 -23.84 11.49
N ASN A 339 10.71 -23.62 12.04
CA ASN A 339 10.96 -22.71 13.18
C ASN A 339 11.76 -21.44 12.83
N GLY A 340 12.12 -21.26 11.56
CA GLY A 340 12.84 -20.10 11.07
C GLY A 340 11.95 -19.12 10.30
N SER A 341 12.55 -18.06 9.79
CA SER A 341 11.90 -17.06 8.94
C SER A 341 11.68 -17.58 7.51
N THR A 342 10.86 -16.86 6.73
CA THR A 342 10.74 -17.08 5.29
C THR A 342 11.18 -15.83 4.54
N ASP A 343 12.20 -15.98 3.69
CA ASP A 343 12.79 -14.90 2.91
C ASP A 343 12.73 -15.21 1.42
N ILE A 344 11.93 -14.45 0.67
CA ILE A 344 11.83 -14.55 -0.78
C ILE A 344 12.37 -13.26 -1.40
N THR A 345 13.37 -13.40 -2.25
CA THR A 345 13.95 -12.31 -3.03
C THR A 345 13.92 -12.67 -4.50
N SER A 346 13.12 -11.96 -5.30
CA SER A 346 13.13 -12.10 -6.75
C SER A 346 13.60 -10.81 -7.40
N THR A 347 14.75 -10.88 -8.08
CA THR A 347 15.32 -9.74 -8.82
C THR A 347 14.80 -9.66 -10.26
N GLY A 348 14.30 -10.77 -10.79
CA GLY A 348 13.73 -10.87 -12.13
C GLY A 348 12.20 -10.70 -12.14
N THR A 349 11.59 -11.16 -13.23
CA THR A 349 10.14 -11.22 -13.37
C THR A 349 9.61 -12.55 -12.87
N VAL A 350 8.58 -12.53 -12.00
CA VAL A 350 7.83 -13.72 -11.60
C VAL A 350 6.46 -13.71 -12.24
N THR A 351 6.16 -14.73 -13.04
CA THR A 351 4.90 -14.83 -13.78
C THR A 351 4.16 -16.12 -13.46
N ALA A 352 2.85 -16.01 -13.19
CA ALA A 352 1.91 -17.12 -13.17
C ALA A 352 0.81 -16.90 -14.22
N THR A 353 0.52 -17.92 -15.03
CA THR A 353 -0.49 -17.78 -16.11
C THR A 353 -1.90 -18.24 -15.72
N SER A 354 -2.11 -18.76 -14.51
CA SER A 354 -3.44 -19.13 -14.01
C SER A 354 -3.67 -18.85 -12.52
N GLY A 355 -2.64 -18.86 -11.67
CA GLY A 355 -2.75 -18.54 -10.24
C GLY A 355 -1.92 -17.34 -9.82
N ASN A 356 -1.24 -17.44 -8.67
CA ASN A 356 -0.58 -16.29 -8.05
C ASN A 356 0.84 -16.10 -8.57
N GLY A 357 1.27 -14.84 -8.76
CA GLY A 357 2.68 -14.57 -9.04
C GLY A 357 3.57 -15.17 -7.94
N ILE A 358 3.27 -14.83 -6.68
CA ILE A 358 3.88 -15.43 -5.50
C ILE A 358 2.78 -15.83 -4.51
N PHE A 359 2.83 -17.08 -4.05
CA PHE A 359 2.04 -17.59 -2.92
C PHE A 359 2.99 -17.96 -1.77
N VAL A 360 2.73 -17.44 -0.56
CA VAL A 360 3.51 -17.79 0.63
C VAL A 360 2.64 -18.08 1.84
N ASN A 361 2.96 -19.16 2.57
CA ASN A 361 2.38 -19.45 3.87
C ASN A 361 3.47 -19.68 4.92
N ASN A 362 3.54 -18.80 5.91
CA ASN A 362 4.45 -18.90 7.06
C ASN A 362 3.66 -19.45 8.26
N GLY A 363 4.04 -20.62 8.75
CA GLY A 363 3.33 -21.39 9.76
C GLY A 363 3.50 -20.86 11.19
N ASN A 364 2.78 -21.44 12.15
CA ASN A 364 2.66 -20.88 13.51
C ASN A 364 3.97 -20.78 14.30
N ASN A 365 4.94 -21.65 14.00
CA ASN A 365 6.22 -21.72 14.73
C ASN A 365 7.32 -20.88 14.07
N THR A 366 7.02 -20.22 12.95
CA THR A 366 7.97 -19.43 12.19
C THR A 366 8.16 -18.01 12.76
N ASN A 367 9.14 -17.28 12.22
CA ASN A 367 9.46 -15.92 12.65
C ASN A 367 8.94 -14.89 11.64
N GLU A 368 9.84 -14.17 10.96
CA GLU A 368 9.50 -13.13 9.99
C GLU A 368 9.08 -13.73 8.64
N LEU A 369 8.30 -12.95 7.90
CA LEU A 369 8.00 -13.18 6.48
C LEU A 369 8.46 -11.96 5.68
N ASN A 370 9.50 -12.12 4.87
CA ASN A 370 10.04 -11.07 4.02
C ASN A 370 9.91 -11.44 2.54
N ILE A 371 9.27 -10.58 1.75
CA ILE A 371 9.14 -10.74 0.30
C ILE A 371 9.65 -9.47 -0.39
N ASN A 372 10.80 -9.57 -1.05
CA ASN A 372 11.43 -8.51 -1.83
C ASN A 372 11.33 -8.85 -3.32
N THR A 373 10.69 -7.98 -4.10
CA THR A 373 10.34 -8.28 -5.50
C THR A 373 10.59 -7.11 -6.42
N ASN A 374 10.77 -7.43 -7.70
CA ASN A 374 10.84 -6.47 -8.78
C ASN A 374 9.53 -6.46 -9.60
N LEU A 375 9.41 -7.34 -10.60
CA LEU A 375 8.24 -7.41 -11.49
C LEU A 375 7.45 -8.69 -11.21
N ILE A 376 6.18 -8.56 -10.81
CA ILE A 376 5.30 -9.69 -10.52
C ILE A 376 4.07 -9.63 -11.42
N SER A 377 3.67 -10.76 -12.00
CA SER A 377 2.46 -10.90 -12.81
C SER A 377 1.75 -12.20 -12.43
N GLY A 378 0.63 -12.10 -11.71
CA GLY A 378 -0.27 -13.22 -11.44
C GLY A 378 -1.60 -13.05 -12.16
N THR A 379 -2.20 -14.14 -12.62
CA THR A 379 -3.55 -14.08 -13.18
C THR A 379 -4.61 -13.94 -12.08
N ASP A 380 -4.43 -14.60 -10.93
CA ASP A 380 -5.28 -14.42 -9.74
C ASP A 380 -4.79 -13.25 -8.88
N ASN A 381 -3.87 -13.48 -7.94
CA ASN A 381 -3.20 -12.41 -7.18
C ASN A 381 -1.76 -12.21 -7.64
N GLY A 382 -1.24 -10.99 -7.51
CA GLY A 382 0.18 -10.73 -7.74
C GLY A 382 1.02 -11.39 -6.65
N ILE A 383 0.77 -10.97 -5.40
CA ILE A 383 1.35 -11.57 -4.19
C ILE A 383 0.22 -11.93 -3.23
N TYR A 384 0.17 -13.19 -2.83
CA TYR A 384 -0.70 -13.70 -1.77
C TYR A 384 0.17 -14.26 -0.65
N ALA A 385 0.06 -13.71 0.56
CA ALA A 385 0.88 -14.16 1.67
C ALA A 385 0.15 -14.20 3.02
N THR A 386 0.38 -15.26 3.78
CA THR A 386 -0.11 -15.40 5.15
C THR A 386 1.06 -15.57 6.10
N ASN A 387 1.09 -14.80 7.19
CA ASN A 387 2.03 -15.00 8.29
C ASN A 387 1.28 -15.37 9.57
N ASN A 388 1.48 -16.61 10.02
CA ASN A 388 0.98 -17.09 11.29
C ASN A 388 2.06 -17.14 12.37
N GLY A 389 3.31 -16.79 12.01
CA GLY A 389 4.48 -16.80 12.89
C GLY A 389 4.52 -15.65 13.89
N THR A 390 5.67 -15.48 14.54
CA THR A 390 5.87 -14.50 15.62
C THR A 390 6.61 -13.23 15.18
N GLY A 391 7.14 -13.18 13.96
CA GLY A 391 7.88 -12.03 13.46
C GLY A 391 7.01 -11.01 12.74
N THR A 392 7.65 -9.97 12.20
CA THR A 392 7.00 -8.99 11.33
C THR A 392 6.85 -9.54 9.90
N THR A 393 5.82 -9.08 9.19
CA THR A 393 5.65 -9.32 7.75
C THR A 393 6.07 -8.09 6.97
N THR A 394 7.02 -8.22 6.04
CA THR A 394 7.50 -7.13 5.20
C THR A 394 7.42 -7.49 3.73
N ILE A 395 6.69 -6.67 2.96
CA ILE A 395 6.65 -6.74 1.50
C ILE A 395 7.31 -5.48 0.94
N ARG A 396 8.28 -5.67 0.05
CA ARG A 396 8.87 -4.60 -0.75
C ARG A 396 8.78 -4.95 -2.23
N ASN A 397 8.01 -4.17 -2.97
CA ASN A 397 8.00 -4.22 -4.42
C ASN A 397 8.67 -2.97 -5.01
N GLN A 398 9.73 -3.19 -5.80
CA GLN A 398 10.57 -2.12 -6.35
C GLN A 398 10.13 -1.65 -7.74
N ALA A 399 9.26 -2.39 -8.44
CA ALA A 399 8.77 -2.01 -9.76
C ALA A 399 7.25 -2.16 -9.87
N SER A 400 6.73 -3.31 -10.29
CA SER A 400 5.30 -3.49 -10.47
C SER A 400 4.77 -4.83 -10.00
N VAL A 401 3.55 -4.83 -9.48
CA VAL A 401 2.73 -6.01 -9.24
C VAL A 401 1.46 -5.93 -10.08
N THR A 402 1.25 -6.92 -10.94
CA THR A 402 0.04 -7.05 -11.75
C THR A 402 -0.75 -8.29 -11.32
N ALA A 403 -2.05 -8.10 -11.10
CA ALA A 403 -3.02 -9.14 -10.80
C ALA A 403 -4.23 -8.99 -11.74
N ASP A 404 -4.35 -9.84 -12.76
CA ASP A 404 -5.34 -9.62 -13.82
C ASP A 404 -6.79 -9.72 -13.30
N GLN A 405 -7.05 -10.70 -12.44
CA GLN A 405 -8.40 -10.97 -11.96
C GLN A 405 -8.64 -10.43 -10.56
N ASN A 406 -7.69 -10.58 -9.62
CA ASN A 406 -7.98 -10.38 -8.20
C ASN A 406 -7.13 -9.28 -7.55
N THR A 407 -6.36 -9.60 -6.50
CA THR A 407 -5.71 -8.59 -5.67
C THR A 407 -4.24 -8.45 -6.04
N GLY A 408 -3.74 -7.21 -6.16
CA GLY A 408 -2.33 -6.96 -6.42
C GLY A 408 -1.45 -7.56 -5.33
N ILE A 409 -1.63 -7.08 -4.10
CA ILE A 409 -0.95 -7.58 -2.89
C ILE A 409 -2.00 -7.89 -1.83
N SER A 410 -2.13 -9.16 -1.44
CA SER A 410 -3.04 -9.63 -0.38
C SER A 410 -2.22 -10.27 0.74
N ILE A 411 -2.21 -9.63 1.92
CA ILE A 411 -1.43 -10.06 3.07
C ILE A 411 -2.32 -10.23 4.28
N THR A 412 -2.18 -11.36 4.97
CA THR A 412 -2.87 -11.62 6.25
C THR A 412 -1.88 -12.04 7.32
N ASN A 413 -1.82 -11.25 8.40
CA ASN A 413 -1.16 -11.64 9.63
C ASN A 413 -2.19 -12.22 10.60
N THR A 414 -1.95 -13.44 11.09
CA THR A 414 -2.77 -14.06 12.13
C THR A 414 -1.90 -14.44 13.34
N ASN A 415 -2.54 -14.93 14.42
CA ASN A 415 -1.88 -15.46 15.62
C ASN A 415 -1.00 -14.47 16.39
N GLN A 416 0.33 -14.48 16.16
CA GLN A 416 1.35 -13.83 17.01
C GLN A 416 2.27 -12.85 16.24
N ALA A 417 2.01 -12.61 14.95
CA ALA A 417 2.83 -11.71 14.13
C ALA A 417 2.87 -10.29 14.74
N GLN A 418 4.01 -9.61 14.61
CA GLN A 418 4.31 -8.36 15.34
C GLN A 418 4.12 -7.08 14.51
N GLY A 419 3.50 -7.21 13.33
CA GLY A 419 3.19 -6.07 12.47
C GLY A 419 3.29 -6.39 10.98
N LEU A 420 2.78 -5.47 10.17
CA LEU A 420 2.67 -5.62 8.73
C LEU A 420 3.22 -4.35 8.06
N ARG A 421 4.21 -4.50 7.18
CA ARG A 421 4.78 -3.41 6.39
C ARG A 421 4.70 -3.72 4.90
N ILE A 422 4.10 -2.83 4.13
CA ILE A 422 4.08 -2.90 2.66
C ILE A 422 4.69 -1.63 2.09
N GLU A 423 5.69 -1.78 1.23
CA GLU A 423 6.20 -0.74 0.35
C GLU A 423 6.00 -1.19 -1.10
N SER A 424 5.32 -0.36 -1.89
CA SER A 424 5.04 -0.66 -3.29
C SER A 424 5.27 0.55 -4.18
N LEU A 425 5.59 0.29 -5.45
CA LEU A 425 5.73 1.32 -6.47
C LEU A 425 4.51 1.32 -7.41
N VAL A 426 4.34 0.32 -8.27
CA VAL A 426 3.17 0.23 -9.16
C VAL A 426 2.35 -1.02 -8.86
N ILE A 427 1.03 -0.88 -8.74
CA ILE A 427 0.11 -2.00 -8.62
C ILE A 427 -1.03 -1.84 -9.62
N ASN A 428 -1.27 -2.87 -10.43
CA ASN A 428 -2.42 -2.96 -11.33
C ASN A 428 -3.21 -4.22 -10.97
N ALA A 429 -4.46 -4.05 -10.53
CA ALA A 429 -5.25 -5.15 -10.02
C ALA A 429 -6.69 -5.16 -10.55
N GLY A 430 -7.20 -6.35 -10.85
CA GLY A 430 -8.58 -6.56 -11.29
C GLY A 430 -9.61 -6.23 -10.20
N THR A 431 -9.43 -6.72 -8.97
CA THR A 431 -10.30 -6.43 -7.82
C THR A 431 -9.72 -5.34 -6.94
N ASN A 432 -8.72 -5.65 -6.10
CA ASN A 432 -8.18 -4.75 -5.07
C ASN A 432 -6.70 -4.47 -5.31
N GLY A 433 -6.22 -3.26 -5.05
CA GLY A 433 -4.80 -2.94 -5.18
C GLY A 433 -4.00 -3.62 -4.08
N ILE A 434 -4.22 -3.17 -2.84
CA ILE A 434 -3.64 -3.74 -1.62
C ILE A 434 -4.76 -4.16 -0.68
N VAL A 435 -4.66 -5.36 -0.13
CA VAL A 435 -5.43 -5.83 1.03
C VAL A 435 -4.44 -6.21 2.12
N ALA A 436 -4.47 -5.51 3.25
CA ALA A 436 -3.56 -5.67 4.37
C ALA A 436 -4.34 -5.92 5.66
N ASN A 437 -4.45 -7.18 6.05
CA ASN A 437 -5.18 -7.60 7.24
C ASN A 437 -4.20 -7.98 8.35
N ASN A 438 -4.25 -7.29 9.48
CA ASN A 438 -3.45 -7.60 10.66
C ASN A 438 -4.35 -7.91 11.85
N HIS A 439 -4.67 -9.20 12.01
CA HIS A 439 -5.46 -9.69 13.16
C HIS A 439 -4.58 -10.12 14.35
N ALA A 440 -3.26 -9.91 14.25
CA ALA A 440 -2.27 -10.23 15.27
C ALA A 440 -1.87 -8.97 16.07
N TYR A 441 -0.58 -8.77 16.33
CA TYR A 441 -0.06 -7.63 17.10
C TYR A 441 0.59 -6.57 16.19
N GLY A 442 1.03 -5.48 16.82
CA GLY A 442 1.79 -4.43 16.16
C GLY A 442 0.96 -3.57 15.21
N ALA A 443 1.65 -2.77 14.41
CA ALA A 443 1.03 -1.80 13.51
C ALA A 443 0.99 -2.31 12.06
N THR A 444 0.04 -1.78 11.30
CA THR A 444 -0.03 -1.92 9.84
C THR A 444 0.47 -0.64 9.20
N LYS A 445 1.54 -0.73 8.40
CA LYS A 445 2.13 0.42 7.69
C LYS A 445 2.20 0.16 6.19
N ILE A 446 1.53 1.01 5.42
CA ILE A 446 1.52 0.95 3.96
C ILE A 446 2.16 2.22 3.41
N THR A 447 3.14 2.07 2.52
CA THR A 447 3.78 3.17 1.81
C THR A 447 3.64 2.96 0.31
N SER A 448 2.92 3.86 -0.35
CA SER A 448 2.74 3.88 -1.80
C SER A 448 3.65 4.93 -2.41
N ASN A 449 4.71 4.48 -3.10
CA ASN A 449 5.65 5.35 -3.80
C ASN A 449 5.27 5.62 -5.26
N GLY A 450 4.27 4.92 -5.79
CA GLY A 450 3.73 5.14 -7.13
C GLY A 450 2.24 4.78 -7.20
N SER A 451 1.76 4.42 -8.40
CA SER A 451 0.33 4.27 -8.65
C SER A 451 -0.21 2.89 -8.27
N ILE A 452 -1.32 2.88 -7.52
CA ILE A 452 -2.14 1.71 -7.20
C ILE A 452 -3.47 1.85 -7.91
N THR A 453 -3.76 0.95 -8.86
CA THR A 453 -5.01 0.94 -9.62
C THR A 453 -5.75 -0.38 -9.41
N ALA A 454 -6.95 -0.28 -8.85
CA ALA A 454 -7.88 -1.38 -8.64
C ALA A 454 -9.17 -1.12 -9.42
N THR A 455 -9.54 -2.00 -10.34
CA THR A 455 -10.63 -1.67 -11.29
C THR A 455 -12.04 -1.84 -10.71
N ARG A 456 -12.24 -2.77 -9.76
CA ARG A 456 -13.58 -3.12 -9.23
C ARG A 456 -13.74 -2.93 -7.73
N GLY A 457 -12.68 -3.08 -6.95
CA GLY A 457 -12.68 -3.08 -5.48
C GLY A 457 -11.94 -1.88 -4.91
N TYR A 458 -11.15 -2.09 -3.85
CA TYR A 458 -10.46 -1.03 -3.12
C TYR A 458 -9.09 -0.72 -3.73
N GLY A 459 -8.71 0.56 -3.77
CA GLY A 459 -7.31 0.90 -4.05
C GLY A 459 -6.42 0.32 -2.95
N ILE A 460 -6.72 0.68 -1.70
CA ILE A 460 -6.15 0.10 -0.49
C ILE A 460 -7.27 -0.27 0.47
N TRP A 461 -7.26 -1.51 0.97
CA TRP A 461 -8.00 -1.97 2.15
C TRP A 461 -6.99 -2.30 3.24
N ALA A 462 -7.09 -1.66 4.40
CA ALA A 462 -6.25 -1.93 5.56
C ALA A 462 -7.12 -2.22 6.77
N GLU A 463 -6.89 -3.35 7.43
CA GLU A 463 -7.68 -3.80 8.57
C GLU A 463 -6.78 -4.23 9.72
N ASN A 464 -7.04 -3.71 10.91
CA ASN A 464 -6.44 -4.13 12.16
C ASN A 464 -7.52 -4.78 13.02
N GLY A 465 -7.27 -6.01 13.48
CA GLY A 465 -8.10 -6.65 14.49
C GLY A 465 -7.82 -6.08 15.89
N GLU A 466 -8.60 -6.53 16.87
CA GLU A 466 -8.57 -6.00 18.26
C GLU A 466 -7.22 -6.05 18.98
N ARG A 467 -6.33 -6.94 18.55
CA ARG A 467 -5.00 -7.15 19.14
C ARG A 467 -3.91 -6.29 18.50
N ALA A 468 -4.19 -5.69 17.35
CA ALA A 468 -3.27 -4.80 16.65
C ALA A 468 -3.30 -3.40 17.26
N THR A 469 -2.48 -2.49 16.72
CA THR A 469 -2.32 -1.12 17.22
C THR A 469 -2.73 -0.10 16.17
N HIS A 470 -1.78 0.53 15.49
CA HIS A 470 -2.00 1.66 14.59
C HIS A 470 -2.15 1.20 13.13
N ILE A 471 -2.89 1.96 12.33
CA ILE A 471 -2.81 1.90 10.85
C ILE A 471 -2.20 3.20 10.35
N SER A 472 -1.10 3.10 9.58
CA SER A 472 -0.44 4.26 8.98
C SER A 472 -0.31 4.08 7.46
N ILE A 473 -0.89 5.01 6.69
CA ILE A 473 -0.80 5.02 5.23
C ILE A 473 -0.10 6.30 4.77
N ILE A 474 1.00 6.11 4.03
CA ILE A 474 1.75 7.20 3.43
C ILE A 474 1.69 7.05 1.91
N GLN A 475 1.16 8.08 1.23
CA GLN A 475 1.23 8.18 -0.22
C GLN A 475 2.24 9.26 -0.60
N SER A 476 3.43 8.84 -1.03
CA SER A 476 4.51 9.73 -1.45
C SER A 476 4.51 9.99 -2.96
N GLY A 477 3.89 9.09 -3.76
CA GLY A 477 3.84 9.21 -5.22
C GLY A 477 2.61 8.57 -5.86
N GLY A 478 2.42 8.85 -7.16
CA GLY A 478 1.43 8.21 -8.02
C GLY A 478 -0.04 8.48 -7.65
N THR A 479 -0.93 7.63 -8.12
CA THR A 479 -2.38 7.72 -7.85
C THR A 479 -2.88 6.49 -7.10
N ILE A 480 -3.84 6.66 -6.19
CA ILE A 480 -4.54 5.53 -5.57
C ILE A 480 -5.97 5.54 -6.10
N LYS A 481 -6.35 4.48 -6.82
CA LYS A 481 -7.68 4.36 -7.43
C LYS A 481 -8.34 3.04 -7.05
N GLY A 482 -9.57 3.12 -6.56
CA GLY A 482 -10.45 1.96 -6.37
C GLY A 482 -11.82 2.16 -7.02
N GLY A 483 -12.43 1.05 -7.44
CA GLY A 483 -13.82 0.99 -7.92
C GLY A 483 -14.86 1.15 -6.82
N ILE A 484 -14.52 0.83 -5.56
CA ILE A 484 -15.37 1.06 -4.38
C ILE A 484 -14.85 2.29 -3.63
N SER A 485 -13.75 2.12 -2.89
CA SER A 485 -13.05 3.21 -2.18
C SER A 485 -11.64 3.37 -2.71
N GLY A 486 -11.12 4.60 -2.72
CA GLY A 486 -9.70 4.81 -2.99
C GLY A 486 -8.87 4.20 -1.87
N ILE A 487 -9.16 4.59 -0.63
CA ILE A 487 -8.60 4.04 0.60
C ILE A 487 -9.75 3.68 1.53
N GLU A 488 -9.73 2.46 2.07
CA GLU A 488 -10.64 1.98 3.10
C GLU A 488 -9.84 1.43 4.28
N ILE A 489 -10.14 1.92 5.48
CA ILE A 489 -9.43 1.56 6.72
C ILE A 489 -10.42 1.12 7.78
N HIS A 490 -10.13 -0.01 8.41
CA HIS A 490 -10.88 -0.56 9.53
C HIS A 490 -9.90 -0.79 10.69
N ASN A 491 -9.81 0.13 11.66
CA ASN A 491 -8.90 -0.01 12.79
C ASN A 491 -9.64 -0.35 14.08
N PHE A 492 -9.80 -1.65 14.33
CA PHE A 492 -10.28 -2.14 15.61
C PHE A 492 -9.15 -2.33 16.63
N GLY A 493 -7.93 -1.88 16.33
CA GLY A 493 -6.77 -1.95 17.25
C GLY A 493 -6.87 -1.00 18.44
N SER A 494 -5.80 -0.94 19.24
CA SER A 494 -5.68 -0.01 20.37
C SER A 494 -5.00 1.32 20.03
N GLY A 495 -4.49 1.46 18.81
CA GLY A 495 -3.76 2.65 18.36
C GLY A 495 -4.54 3.46 17.32
N ASP A 496 -4.03 4.63 17.01
CA ASP A 496 -4.63 5.59 16.08
C ASP A 496 -4.49 5.21 14.60
N THR A 497 -5.29 5.86 13.77
CA THR A 497 -5.21 5.80 12.30
C THR A 497 -4.58 7.08 11.75
N GLU A 498 -3.55 6.97 10.91
CA GLU A 498 -2.83 8.11 10.35
C GLU A 498 -2.66 8.00 8.83
N LEU A 499 -3.13 9.02 8.10
CA LEU A 499 -2.95 9.14 6.65
C LEU A 499 -2.16 10.42 6.33
N THR A 500 -1.02 10.25 5.66
CA THR A 500 -0.26 11.36 5.07
C THR A 500 -0.23 11.22 3.55
N LEU A 501 -0.96 12.11 2.87
CA LEU A 501 -1.26 11.97 1.44
C LEU A 501 -0.68 13.16 0.67
N ALA A 502 -0.08 12.91 -0.50
CA ALA A 502 0.55 13.93 -1.34
C ALA A 502 0.06 13.96 -2.81
N ASN A 503 -0.82 13.05 -3.22
CA ASN A 503 -1.23 12.92 -4.63
C ASN A 503 -2.72 12.60 -4.80
N GLN A 504 -3.11 12.02 -5.95
CA GLN A 504 -4.51 11.77 -6.26
C GLN A 504 -5.02 10.48 -5.58
N ILE A 505 -6.18 10.58 -4.92
CA ILE A 505 -6.96 9.47 -4.39
C ILE A 505 -8.34 9.53 -5.06
N THR A 506 -8.77 8.42 -5.67
CA THR A 506 -10.05 8.34 -6.37
C THR A 506 -10.80 7.08 -5.99
N GLY A 507 -11.93 7.25 -5.32
CA GLY A 507 -12.91 6.19 -5.09
C GLY A 507 -13.94 6.08 -6.22
N GLY A 508 -14.73 5.03 -6.18
CA GLY A 508 -15.83 4.83 -7.09
C GLY A 508 -17.17 4.93 -6.36
N SER A 509 -17.78 3.79 -6.06
CA SER A 509 -19.14 3.74 -5.52
C SER A 509 -19.29 4.09 -4.04
N LYS A 510 -18.21 4.09 -3.24
CA LYS A 510 -18.26 4.40 -1.80
C LYS A 510 -17.65 5.76 -1.48
N ALA A 511 -16.33 5.87 -1.31
CA ALA A 511 -15.68 7.13 -0.96
C ALA A 511 -14.25 7.26 -1.51
N GLY A 512 -13.70 8.47 -1.54
CA GLY A 512 -12.27 8.64 -1.81
C GLY A 512 -11.44 8.00 -0.70
N ILE A 513 -11.77 8.38 0.54
CA ILE A 513 -11.25 7.85 1.79
C ILE A 513 -12.44 7.48 2.67
N PHE A 514 -12.46 6.27 3.19
CA PHE A 514 -13.43 5.79 4.17
C PHE A 514 -12.67 5.17 5.35
N ILE A 515 -13.02 5.56 6.57
CA ILE A 515 -12.37 5.09 7.79
C ILE A 515 -13.46 4.64 8.77
N GLN A 516 -13.22 3.49 9.39
CA GLN A 516 -14.03 2.96 10.46
C GLN A 516 -13.11 2.52 11.59
N ASP A 517 -13.05 3.33 12.63
CA ASP A 517 -12.24 3.05 13.81
C ASP A 517 -13.13 2.80 15.04
N LYS A 518 -12.51 2.44 16.17
CA LYS A 518 -13.25 2.32 17.42
C LYS A 518 -13.74 3.69 17.91
N PRO A 519 -14.89 3.75 18.60
CA PRO A 519 -15.32 4.97 19.27
C PRO A 519 -14.22 5.59 20.13
N ASN A 520 -14.02 6.90 20.01
CA ASN A 520 -13.00 7.70 20.72
C ASN A 520 -11.53 7.46 20.31
N SER A 521 -11.25 6.61 19.32
CA SER A 521 -9.90 6.52 18.74
C SER A 521 -9.59 7.76 17.90
N THR A 522 -8.31 8.09 17.68
CA THR A 522 -7.97 9.25 16.86
C THR A 522 -7.75 8.84 15.42
N THR A 523 -8.46 9.49 14.50
CA THR A 523 -8.17 9.42 13.06
C THR A 523 -7.47 10.71 12.65
N THR A 524 -6.30 10.65 12.02
CA THR A 524 -5.62 11.84 11.47
C THR A 524 -5.48 11.73 9.96
N ILE A 525 -6.08 12.67 9.23
CA ILE A 525 -5.99 12.74 7.77
C ILE A 525 -5.31 14.04 7.37
N THR A 526 -4.08 13.95 6.84
CA THR A 526 -3.34 15.12 6.33
C THR A 526 -3.24 15.09 4.82
N LEU A 527 -3.92 16.04 4.17
CA LEU A 527 -3.81 16.25 2.72
C LEU A 527 -2.76 17.31 2.44
N ASN A 528 -1.57 16.90 1.98
CA ASN A 528 -0.49 17.81 1.61
C ASN A 528 -0.74 18.50 0.26
N THR A 529 0.18 19.40 -0.10
CA THR A 529 0.20 20.06 -1.41
C THR A 529 0.19 19.03 -2.54
N GLY A 530 -0.70 19.22 -3.53
CA GLY A 530 -0.86 18.30 -4.66
C GLY A 530 -1.89 17.19 -4.43
N THR A 531 -2.31 16.97 -3.19
CA THR A 531 -3.32 15.95 -2.87
C THR A 531 -4.67 16.30 -3.46
N SER A 532 -5.32 15.33 -4.10
CA SER A 532 -6.68 15.49 -4.63
C SER A 532 -7.52 14.27 -4.28
N VAL A 533 -8.56 14.45 -3.45
CA VAL A 533 -9.46 13.37 -3.03
C VAL A 533 -10.83 13.54 -3.67
N SER A 534 -11.36 12.45 -4.23
CA SER A 534 -12.67 12.44 -4.89
C SER A 534 -13.25 11.02 -4.97
N ALA A 535 -14.56 10.90 -5.22
CA ALA A 535 -15.19 9.65 -5.64
C ALA A 535 -16.39 9.88 -6.56
N THR A 536 -16.75 8.86 -7.33
CA THR A 536 -17.94 8.88 -8.20
C THR A 536 -19.25 9.00 -7.41
N SER A 537 -19.30 8.49 -6.19
CA SER A 537 -20.41 8.67 -5.24
C SER A 537 -20.60 10.12 -4.76
N GLY A 538 -19.61 10.98 -5.02
CA GLY A 538 -19.52 12.33 -4.47
C GLY A 538 -19.13 12.39 -3.00
N LEU A 539 -18.83 11.26 -2.33
CA LEU A 539 -18.28 11.23 -0.97
C LEU A 539 -16.75 11.21 -1.06
N ALA A 540 -16.09 12.30 -0.67
CA ALA A 540 -14.64 12.38 -0.78
C ALA A 540 -13.96 11.75 0.43
N ILE A 541 -14.38 12.14 1.64
CA ILE A 541 -13.81 11.71 2.91
C ILE A 541 -14.98 11.35 3.83
N SER A 542 -14.88 10.18 4.45
CA SER A 542 -15.80 9.70 5.47
C SER A 542 -15.02 9.15 6.66
N ASP A 543 -15.43 9.52 7.86
CA ASP A 543 -15.19 8.77 9.10
C ASP A 543 -16.56 8.31 9.64
N ASP A 544 -16.56 7.33 10.54
CA ASP A 544 -17.76 6.67 11.08
C ASP A 544 -17.92 6.93 12.58
N ASP A 545 -16.94 6.52 13.41
CA ASP A 545 -17.03 6.52 14.89
C ASP A 545 -15.79 7.14 15.59
N GLY A 546 -14.72 7.42 14.85
CA GLY A 546 -13.46 7.92 15.41
C GLY A 546 -13.50 9.44 15.64
N ASN A 547 -12.60 9.96 16.46
CA ASN A 547 -12.36 11.40 16.55
C ASN A 547 -11.48 11.82 15.37
N ALA A 548 -12.10 12.27 14.28
CA ALA A 548 -11.41 12.61 13.05
C ALA A 548 -10.79 14.01 13.09
N ASN A 549 -9.47 14.08 12.91
CA ASN A 549 -8.71 15.30 12.70
C ASN A 549 -8.28 15.38 11.23
N VAL A 550 -9.05 16.12 10.43
CA VAL A 550 -8.83 16.29 8.99
C VAL A 550 -8.19 17.64 8.70
N THR A 551 -7.03 17.64 8.05
CA THR A 551 -6.29 18.84 7.67
C THR A 551 -6.13 18.96 6.16
N LEU A 552 -6.73 20.01 5.59
CA LEU A 552 -6.57 20.39 4.18
C LEU A 552 -5.46 21.45 4.06
N ASN A 553 -4.24 21.07 3.68
CA ASN A 553 -3.13 22.02 3.54
C ASN A 553 -3.20 22.82 2.24
N SER A 554 -2.38 23.88 2.15
CA SER A 554 -2.24 24.69 0.94
C SER A 554 -1.94 23.83 -0.29
N GLY A 555 -2.70 24.02 -1.36
CA GLY A 555 -2.58 23.27 -2.62
C GLY A 555 -3.18 21.86 -2.61
N SER A 556 -3.80 21.42 -1.51
CA SER A 556 -4.67 20.23 -1.49
C SER A 556 -6.03 20.55 -2.14
N LYS A 557 -6.75 19.52 -2.57
CA LYS A 557 -8.06 19.63 -3.23
C LYS A 557 -9.00 18.53 -2.76
N VAL A 558 -10.24 18.90 -2.45
CA VAL A 558 -11.32 17.94 -2.17
C VAL A 558 -12.47 18.20 -3.15
N ILE A 559 -13.04 17.12 -3.70
CA ILE A 559 -14.15 17.17 -4.65
C ILE A 559 -15.27 16.28 -4.11
N GLY A 560 -16.35 16.91 -3.64
CA GLY A 560 -17.50 16.22 -3.05
C GLY A 560 -17.70 16.56 -1.57
N ARG A 561 -18.20 15.59 -0.82
CA ARG A 561 -18.60 15.73 0.59
C ARG A 561 -17.50 15.27 1.54
N ILE A 562 -17.44 15.92 2.70
CA ILE A 562 -16.71 15.49 3.89
C ILE A 562 -17.76 15.24 4.97
N GLU A 563 -17.84 14.01 5.47
CA GLU A 563 -18.80 13.55 6.49
C GLU A 563 -18.00 12.82 7.58
N LEU A 564 -17.99 13.30 8.83
CA LEU A 564 -17.05 12.77 9.85
C LEU A 564 -17.69 11.84 10.89
N GLY A 565 -19.02 11.81 10.98
CA GLY A 565 -19.74 10.73 11.68
C GLY A 565 -19.86 11.01 13.17
N ASN A 566 -19.74 9.96 13.99
CA ASN A 566 -19.72 10.12 15.45
C ASN A 566 -18.29 10.37 15.93
N GLY A 567 -18.15 11.11 17.01
CA GLY A 567 -16.84 11.44 17.58
C GLY A 567 -16.76 12.92 17.88
N SER A 568 -15.64 13.37 18.45
CA SER A 568 -15.32 14.80 18.51
C SER A 568 -14.42 15.15 17.34
N ASP A 569 -15.03 15.58 16.24
CA ASP A 569 -14.34 15.78 14.98
C ASP A 569 -13.75 17.18 14.86
N THR A 570 -12.72 17.30 14.02
CA THR A 570 -12.08 18.57 13.73
C THR A 570 -11.67 18.64 12.27
N LEU A 571 -12.16 19.67 11.57
CA LEU A 571 -11.76 19.97 10.20
C LEU A 571 -10.99 21.29 10.14
N PHE A 572 -9.75 21.23 9.65
CA PHE A 572 -8.93 22.40 9.32
C PHE A 572 -8.94 22.67 7.81
N ILE A 573 -9.59 23.77 7.43
CA ILE A 573 -9.54 24.30 6.06
C ILE A 573 -8.47 25.40 6.03
N ASN A 574 -7.22 25.01 5.74
CA ASN A 574 -6.11 25.95 5.73
C ASN A 574 -6.10 26.84 4.48
N ARG A 575 -5.46 28.01 4.61
CA ARG A 575 -5.28 28.95 3.52
C ARG A 575 -4.60 28.28 2.33
N GLY A 576 -5.23 28.42 1.16
CA GLY A 576 -4.73 27.87 -0.10
C GLY A 576 -5.20 26.46 -0.41
N ALA A 577 -5.99 25.80 0.45
CA ALA A 577 -6.68 24.56 0.10
C ALA A 577 -7.78 24.86 -0.94
N ASN A 578 -7.87 24.05 -1.99
CA ASN A 578 -8.89 24.18 -3.02
C ASN A 578 -10.20 23.53 -2.57
N ILE A 579 -11.13 24.39 -2.14
CA ILE A 579 -12.46 24.02 -1.68
C ILE A 579 -13.56 24.26 -2.72
N SER A 580 -13.21 24.62 -3.96
CA SER A 580 -14.19 25.09 -4.96
C SER A 580 -15.24 24.04 -5.32
N ASN A 581 -14.94 22.76 -5.10
CA ASN A 581 -15.82 21.63 -5.39
C ASN A 581 -16.22 20.84 -4.13
N ILE A 582 -15.95 21.38 -2.94
CA ILE A 582 -16.56 20.84 -1.73
C ILE A 582 -18.05 21.23 -1.77
N THR A 583 -18.92 20.27 -1.46
CA THR A 583 -20.38 20.49 -1.43
C THR A 583 -20.96 20.40 -0.03
N VAL A 584 -20.32 19.63 0.86
CA VAL A 584 -20.75 19.43 2.24
C VAL A 584 -19.52 19.35 3.13
N VAL A 585 -19.59 19.99 4.30
CA VAL A 585 -18.76 19.69 5.47
C VAL A 585 -19.69 19.39 6.65
N ASP A 586 -19.64 18.15 7.11
CA ASP A 586 -20.47 17.59 8.19
C ASP A 586 -19.56 17.13 9.33
N GLY A 587 -19.80 17.57 10.56
CA GLY A 587 -19.20 16.98 11.78
C GLY A 587 -19.80 15.60 11.97
N GLY A 588 -21.01 15.50 12.54
CA GLY A 588 -21.91 14.41 12.16
C GLY A 588 -23.14 14.23 13.03
N ASP A 589 -22.98 13.92 14.32
CA ASP A 589 -24.06 13.47 15.21
C ASP A 589 -25.22 14.48 15.32
N ASP A 590 -24.98 15.67 15.86
CA ASP A 590 -25.87 16.83 15.78
C ASP A 590 -25.12 18.17 16.03
N THR A 591 -25.72 19.09 16.78
CA THR A 591 -25.09 20.39 17.13
C THR A 591 -25.07 20.61 18.64
N SER A 592 -25.41 19.60 19.45
CA SER A 592 -25.65 19.69 20.88
C SER A 592 -24.44 19.18 21.65
N SER A 593 -23.80 20.04 22.43
CA SER A 593 -22.68 19.64 23.31
C SER A 593 -23.10 18.80 24.54
N ASN A 594 -24.34 18.32 24.62
CA ASN A 594 -24.86 17.63 25.81
C ASN A 594 -24.54 16.13 25.86
N ASP A 595 -24.25 15.51 24.71
CA ASP A 595 -23.74 14.14 24.61
C ASP A 595 -22.25 14.03 24.97
N GLY A 596 -21.54 15.17 25.00
CA GLY A 596 -20.11 15.24 25.31
C GLY A 596 -19.21 15.06 24.09
N MET A 597 -19.78 14.93 22.89
CA MET A 597 -19.07 15.03 21.62
C MET A 597 -19.02 16.50 21.19
N THR A 598 -17.95 16.92 20.52
CA THR A 598 -17.79 18.33 20.12
C THR A 598 -17.02 18.42 18.83
N ASP A 599 -17.72 18.78 17.77
CA ASP A 599 -17.20 18.99 16.44
C ASP A 599 -16.72 20.43 16.26
N THR A 600 -15.53 20.57 15.68
CA THR A 600 -14.86 21.85 15.49
C THR A 600 -14.47 22.10 14.03
N LEU A 601 -15.09 23.11 13.41
CA LEU A 601 -14.73 23.60 12.09
C LEU A 601 -13.80 24.80 12.19
N ASN A 602 -12.57 24.67 11.66
CA ASN A 602 -11.59 25.74 11.62
C ASN A 602 -11.43 26.27 10.18
N ILE A 603 -11.86 27.52 9.95
CA ILE A 603 -11.85 28.16 8.63
C ILE A 603 -10.76 29.25 8.60
N ASN A 604 -9.70 29.00 7.82
CA ASN A 604 -8.54 29.88 7.72
C ASN A 604 -8.44 30.55 6.32
N GLN A 605 -9.54 30.58 5.56
CA GLN A 605 -9.64 31.21 4.24
C GLN A 605 -11.06 31.68 3.92
N SER A 606 -11.27 32.22 2.72
CA SER A 606 -12.61 32.60 2.24
C SER A 606 -13.46 31.37 1.93
N LEU A 607 -14.67 31.33 2.48
CA LEU A 607 -15.66 30.28 2.27
C LEU A 607 -17.05 30.91 2.15
N THR A 608 -17.88 30.38 1.25
CA THR A 608 -19.31 30.70 1.18
C THR A 608 -20.10 29.45 1.55
N GLY A 609 -21.06 29.58 2.47
CA GLY A 609 -21.86 28.45 2.93
C GLY A 609 -22.91 28.82 3.96
N SER A 610 -23.78 27.86 4.27
CA SER A 610 -24.79 27.97 5.31
C SER A 610 -25.28 26.58 5.77
N THR A 611 -26.05 26.53 6.86
CA THR A 611 -26.73 25.32 7.35
C THR A 611 -28.15 25.18 6.81
N THR A 612 -28.55 26.08 5.90
CA THR A 612 -29.92 26.18 5.39
C THR A 612 -30.16 25.15 4.29
N GLY A 613 -31.23 24.36 4.45
CA GLY A 613 -31.67 23.38 3.48
C GLY A 613 -31.13 21.98 3.76
N ASN A 614 -31.93 20.98 3.40
CA ASN A 614 -31.62 19.56 3.68
C ASN A 614 -30.86 18.87 2.53
N ASN A 615 -30.55 19.61 1.46
CA ASN A 615 -29.83 19.10 0.30
C ASN A 615 -28.34 19.39 0.41
N ASN A 616 -27.53 18.66 -0.36
CA ASN A 616 -26.12 18.98 -0.53
C ASN A 616 -25.94 20.41 -1.07
N GLY A 617 -24.88 21.08 -0.62
CA GLY A 617 -24.47 22.35 -1.21
C GLY A 617 -24.04 22.18 -2.66
N THR A 618 -23.67 23.30 -3.27
CA THR A 618 -23.19 23.34 -4.66
C THR A 618 -21.74 23.79 -4.69
N ALA A 619 -21.03 23.54 -5.79
CA ALA A 619 -19.65 24.00 -5.93
C ALA A 619 -19.58 25.53 -5.72
N GLY A 620 -18.75 25.96 -4.76
CA GLY A 620 -18.63 27.36 -4.36
C GLY A 620 -19.66 27.86 -3.34
N ASN A 621 -20.60 27.01 -2.92
CA ASN A 621 -21.54 27.28 -1.83
C ASN A 621 -21.79 26.01 -0.99
N ILE A 622 -21.06 25.90 0.12
CA ILE A 622 -20.94 24.68 0.91
C ILE A 622 -22.08 24.57 1.92
N ALA A 623 -22.71 23.39 2.00
CA ALA A 623 -23.57 23.06 3.13
C ALA A 623 -22.69 22.76 4.35
N ILE A 624 -22.86 23.56 5.40
CA ILE A 624 -22.19 23.41 6.69
C ILE A 624 -23.18 22.71 7.61
N ARG A 625 -22.84 21.60 8.25
CA ARG A 625 -23.76 20.84 9.10
C ARG A 625 -23.05 20.29 10.33
N ASN A 626 -23.79 20.23 11.43
CA ASN A 626 -23.37 19.52 12.64
C ASN A 626 -21.99 19.98 13.14
N TRP A 627 -21.89 21.26 13.51
CA TRP A 627 -20.66 21.83 14.07
C TRP A 627 -20.99 22.62 15.34
N GLU A 628 -20.67 22.08 16.52
CA GLU A 628 -20.84 22.78 17.80
C GLU A 628 -19.98 24.05 17.83
N LYS A 629 -18.79 23.99 17.23
CA LYS A 629 -17.84 25.10 17.28
C LYS A 629 -17.31 25.45 15.90
N ILE A 630 -17.52 26.71 15.50
CA ILE A 630 -16.96 27.26 14.27
C ILE A 630 -15.96 28.35 14.62
N ASN A 631 -14.72 28.20 14.17
CA ASN A 631 -13.64 29.15 14.38
C ASN A 631 -13.20 29.79 13.07
N LEU A 632 -13.23 31.12 13.02
CA LEU A 632 -12.63 31.90 11.95
C LEU A 632 -11.26 32.41 12.41
N ALA A 633 -10.16 31.92 11.83
CA ALA A 633 -8.81 32.39 12.13
C ALA A 633 -8.34 33.54 11.21
N GLN A 634 -7.31 34.27 11.61
CA GLN A 634 -6.91 35.57 11.04
C GLN A 634 -6.96 35.64 9.50
N ASN A 635 -7.60 36.70 8.99
CA ASN A 635 -7.81 37.00 7.56
C ASN A 635 -8.68 36.00 6.79
N SER A 636 -9.46 35.16 7.47
CA SER A 636 -10.51 34.36 6.84
C SER A 636 -11.80 35.16 6.62
N MET A 637 -12.67 34.66 5.75
CA MET A 637 -13.96 35.27 5.47
C MET A 637 -15.02 34.16 5.34
N LEU A 638 -16.09 34.25 6.10
CA LEU A 638 -17.25 33.38 5.93
C LEU A 638 -18.41 34.23 5.39
N THR A 639 -18.82 33.93 4.15
CA THR A 639 -19.97 34.58 3.50
C THR A 639 -21.18 33.67 3.64
N LEU A 640 -22.17 34.10 4.42
CA LEU A 640 -23.39 33.36 4.67
C LEU A 640 -24.30 33.41 3.45
N SER A 641 -24.70 32.23 2.98
CA SER A 641 -25.73 32.05 1.97
C SER A 641 -27.14 31.81 2.54
N GLY A 642 -27.24 31.77 3.87
CA GLY A 642 -28.45 31.59 4.66
C GLY A 642 -28.08 31.44 6.14
N ASP A 643 -28.95 30.82 6.94
CA ASP A 643 -28.75 30.64 8.37
C ASP A 643 -27.55 29.73 8.72
N LEU A 644 -26.99 29.91 9.92
CA LEU A 644 -25.89 29.16 10.48
C LEU A 644 -26.24 28.62 11.88
N ASN A 645 -26.36 27.31 12.01
CA ASN A 645 -26.47 26.58 13.27
C ASN A 645 -25.08 26.20 13.81
N THR A 646 -24.81 26.54 15.07
CA THR A 646 -23.60 26.17 15.81
C THR A 646 -23.81 26.54 17.29
N ASN A 647 -23.17 25.89 18.27
CA ASN A 647 -23.25 26.37 19.66
C ASN A 647 -22.41 27.63 19.87
N GLN A 648 -21.26 27.71 19.20
CA GLN A 648 -20.31 28.78 19.36
C GLN A 648 -19.64 29.16 18.04
N LEU A 649 -19.82 30.42 17.65
CA LEU A 649 -19.07 31.05 16.57
C LEU A 649 -17.99 32.00 17.12
N ASN A 650 -16.73 31.70 16.83
CA ASN A 650 -15.59 32.54 17.16
C ASN A 650 -15.12 33.32 15.92
N ILE A 651 -15.35 34.63 15.92
CA ILE A 651 -14.89 35.53 14.86
C ILE A 651 -13.54 36.12 15.30
N GLY A 652 -12.44 35.56 14.80
CA GLY A 652 -11.08 36.00 15.13
C GLY A 652 -10.73 37.40 14.63
N ASN A 653 -9.64 37.98 15.15
CA ASN A 653 -9.16 39.29 14.69
C ASN A 653 -8.79 39.25 13.19
N GLY A 654 -9.17 40.29 12.46
CA GLY A 654 -8.93 40.42 11.02
C GLY A 654 -9.79 39.50 10.14
N THR A 655 -10.74 38.76 10.70
CA THR A 655 -11.70 37.95 9.92
C THR A 655 -12.99 38.71 9.64
N THR A 656 -13.78 38.24 8.67
CA THR A 656 -15.04 38.88 8.31
C THR A 656 -16.17 37.88 8.12
N ILE A 657 -17.35 38.20 8.67
CA ILE A 657 -18.63 37.60 8.29
C ILE A 657 -19.31 38.53 7.29
N ASN A 658 -19.78 37.98 6.17
CA ASN A 658 -20.58 38.68 5.15
C ASN A 658 -21.90 37.94 4.92
N LEU A 659 -22.86 38.60 4.26
CA LEU A 659 -23.98 37.96 3.59
C LEU A 659 -23.73 37.93 2.07
N ILE A 660 -24.23 36.92 1.36
CA ILE A 660 -24.32 37.02 -0.10
C ILE A 660 -25.26 38.18 -0.47
N GLY A 661 -25.00 38.90 -1.55
CA GLY A 661 -25.75 40.14 -1.86
C GLY A 661 -27.26 39.99 -2.09
N SER A 662 -27.75 38.77 -2.35
CA SER A 662 -29.19 38.48 -2.45
C SER A 662 -29.85 38.16 -1.10
N LEU A 663 -29.06 37.90 -0.07
CA LEU A 663 -29.54 37.49 1.25
C LEU A 663 -29.70 38.75 2.12
N ARG A 664 -30.95 39.10 2.38
CA ARG A 664 -31.30 40.28 3.20
C ARG A 664 -31.35 39.98 4.69
N GLN A 665 -31.55 38.72 5.06
CA GLN A 665 -31.66 38.31 6.44
C GLN A 665 -31.00 36.94 6.64
N ALA A 666 -30.31 36.77 7.76
CA ALA A 666 -29.72 35.50 8.16
C ALA A 666 -29.77 35.36 9.69
N GLN A 667 -29.76 34.13 10.16
CA GLN A 667 -29.70 33.80 11.58
C GLN A 667 -28.40 33.06 11.92
N ILE A 668 -27.82 33.35 13.08
CA ILE A 668 -26.78 32.54 13.72
C ILE A 668 -27.38 31.98 14.99
N ASN A 669 -27.60 30.66 15.02
CA ASN A 669 -28.24 29.95 16.11
C ASN A 669 -27.22 29.46 17.14
N GLY A 670 -26.52 30.39 17.79
CA GLY A 670 -25.47 30.13 18.77
C GLY A 670 -24.89 31.38 19.43
N ASP A 671 -24.00 31.17 20.39
CA ASP A 671 -23.23 32.26 21.01
C ASP A 671 -22.14 32.77 20.05
N VAL A 672 -21.98 34.09 19.98
CA VAL A 672 -21.04 34.75 19.07
C VAL A 672 -20.00 35.55 19.84
N PHE A 673 -18.73 35.25 19.61
CA PHE A 673 -17.59 35.97 20.16
C PHE A 673 -16.89 36.75 19.04
N ASN A 674 -17.05 38.07 19.02
CA ASN A 674 -16.62 38.91 17.91
C ASN A 674 -15.35 39.72 18.21
N SER A 675 -14.21 39.25 17.70
CA SER A 675 -12.95 40.02 17.64
C SER A 675 -12.65 40.54 16.21
N GLY A 676 -13.44 40.15 15.21
CA GLY A 676 -13.26 40.48 13.80
C GLY A 676 -14.25 41.52 13.31
N ASN A 677 -14.86 41.30 12.14
CA ASN A 677 -15.83 42.22 11.56
C ASN A 677 -17.09 41.47 11.10
N ILE A 678 -18.25 41.83 11.66
CA ILE A 678 -19.55 41.48 11.08
C ILE A 678 -19.89 42.57 10.08
N ASN A 679 -19.96 42.24 8.79
CA ASN A 679 -20.13 43.19 7.71
C ASN A 679 -21.44 42.94 6.97
N LEU A 680 -22.40 43.84 7.19
CA LEU A 680 -23.70 43.84 6.52
C LEU A 680 -23.76 44.81 5.33
N ASN A 681 -22.64 45.48 5.00
CA ASN A 681 -22.57 46.36 3.83
C ASN A 681 -22.86 45.60 2.53
N SER A 682 -24.03 45.85 1.96
CA SER A 682 -24.46 45.33 0.66
C SER A 682 -24.84 46.43 -0.34
N ASN A 683 -24.67 47.70 0.05
CA ASN A 683 -25.26 48.89 -0.58
C ASN A 683 -26.79 48.90 -0.55
N PHE A 684 -27.39 48.14 0.35
CA PHE A 684 -28.83 48.13 0.57
C PHE A 684 -29.07 48.21 2.08
N THR A 685 -29.80 49.24 2.49
CA THR A 685 -30.13 49.42 3.90
C THR A 685 -31.31 48.55 4.31
N GLY A 686 -31.22 47.93 5.47
CA GLY A 686 -32.28 47.10 6.04
C GLY A 686 -31.93 45.62 6.05
N ASP A 687 -30.69 45.26 5.74
CA ASP A 687 -30.20 43.90 5.97
C ASP A 687 -30.20 43.62 7.48
N ASN A 688 -30.57 42.42 7.89
CA ASN A 688 -30.65 42.05 9.31
C ASN A 688 -29.98 40.72 9.60
N LEU A 689 -28.99 40.74 10.49
CA LEU A 689 -28.41 39.53 11.06
C LEU A 689 -28.98 39.31 12.45
N THR A 690 -29.57 38.15 12.69
CA THR A 690 -30.08 37.76 14.00
C THR A 690 -29.14 36.76 14.67
N ILE A 691 -28.76 37.01 15.91
CA ILE A 691 -28.00 36.09 16.76
C ILE A 691 -28.98 35.52 17.79
N ASN A 692 -29.31 34.24 17.65
CA ASN A 692 -30.18 33.49 18.57
C ASN A 692 -29.36 32.88 19.72
N GLY A 693 -28.53 33.70 20.36
CA GLY A 693 -27.64 33.37 21.47
C GLY A 693 -27.11 34.65 22.13
N ASN A 694 -26.10 34.51 22.98
CA ASN A 694 -25.36 35.65 23.54
C ASN A 694 -24.40 36.23 22.50
N TYR A 695 -24.16 37.54 22.58
CA TYR A 695 -23.15 38.22 21.77
C TYR A 695 -22.12 38.89 22.67
N GLN A 696 -20.85 38.52 22.52
CA GLN A 696 -19.74 39.14 23.22
C GLN A 696 -18.82 39.85 22.22
N GLY A 697 -18.73 41.17 22.35
CA GLY A 697 -17.75 41.96 21.62
C GLY A 697 -16.37 41.88 22.28
N ASN A 698 -15.34 41.46 21.55
CA ASN A 698 -13.95 41.41 21.99
C ASN A 698 -13.08 42.41 21.22
N GLY A 699 -13.59 43.63 21.04
CA GLY A 699 -12.95 44.67 20.23
C GLY A 699 -13.21 44.55 18.73
N GLY A 700 -14.18 43.70 18.33
CA GLY A 700 -14.60 43.56 16.94
C GLY A 700 -15.37 44.75 16.39
N LYS A 701 -15.77 44.63 15.12
CA LYS A 701 -16.50 45.64 14.35
C LYS A 701 -17.86 45.12 13.90
N LEU A 702 -18.80 46.05 13.79
CA LEU A 702 -20.09 45.90 13.10
C LEU A 702 -20.15 46.97 12.00
N THR A 703 -20.10 46.55 10.75
CA THR A 703 -20.17 47.44 9.58
C THR A 703 -21.57 47.38 8.98
N LEU A 704 -22.23 48.54 8.88
CA LEU A 704 -23.62 48.69 8.45
C LEU A 704 -23.72 49.65 7.26
N ASP A 705 -24.81 49.58 6.51
CA ASP A 705 -25.28 50.63 5.62
C ASP A 705 -26.36 51.48 6.32
N LEU A 706 -26.37 52.77 5.99
CA LEU A 706 -27.29 53.74 6.56
C LEU A 706 -27.84 54.64 5.46
N LYS A 707 -29.14 54.90 5.51
CA LYS A 707 -29.82 55.88 4.69
C LYS A 707 -30.51 56.82 5.64
N LEU A 708 -30.15 58.09 5.54
CA LEU A 708 -30.72 59.19 6.26
C LEU A 708 -31.72 59.92 5.36
N ASN A 709 -32.61 60.70 5.96
CA ASN A 709 -33.60 61.48 5.24
C ASN A 709 -32.98 62.25 4.05
N SER A 710 -33.65 62.12 2.91
CA SER A 710 -33.44 63.00 1.76
C SER A 710 -33.99 64.38 2.12
N ALA A 711 -33.25 65.45 1.86
CA ALA A 711 -33.61 66.83 2.17
C ALA A 711 -34.86 67.38 1.43
N LEU A 712 -35.68 66.52 0.80
CA LEU A 712 -36.78 66.88 -0.10
C LEU A 712 -38.19 66.55 0.42
N LYS A 713 -38.37 66.17 1.70
CA LYS A 713 -39.71 65.99 2.31
C LYS A 713 -39.87 66.89 3.52
N ASP A 714 -40.15 68.16 3.25
CA ASP A 714 -40.66 69.10 4.25
C ASP A 714 -42.16 68.84 4.42
N ASN A 715 -42.61 68.59 5.66
CA ASN A 715 -43.99 68.33 6.08
C ASN A 715 -44.66 67.02 5.58
N ASP A 716 -44.32 65.86 6.15
CA ASP A 716 -45.27 64.96 6.86
C ASP A 716 -44.59 63.66 7.38
N SER A 717 -44.41 63.60 8.70
CA SER A 717 -44.52 62.43 9.61
C SER A 717 -43.93 61.02 9.35
N ILE A 718 -43.11 60.73 8.33
CA ILE A 718 -42.36 59.44 8.30
C ILE A 718 -40.88 59.68 7.96
N ALA A 719 -40.00 59.48 8.94
CA ALA A 719 -38.56 59.39 8.67
C ALA A 719 -38.30 58.18 7.75
N ASP A 720 -37.73 58.42 6.56
CA ASP A 720 -37.27 57.38 5.60
C ASP A 720 -35.85 56.92 5.98
N ASN A 721 -35.53 56.95 7.27
CA ASN A 721 -34.25 56.52 7.79
C ASN A 721 -34.27 54.98 7.84
N THR A 722 -33.41 54.34 7.07
CA THR A 722 -33.24 52.89 7.07
C THR A 722 -31.78 52.55 7.34
N ALA A 723 -31.54 51.53 8.14
CA ALA A 723 -30.22 51.06 8.46
C ALA A 723 -30.22 49.54 8.48
N ASP A 724 -29.05 48.95 8.23
CA ASP A 724 -28.83 47.56 8.58
C ASP A 724 -28.89 47.38 10.10
N LYS A 725 -29.26 46.18 10.51
CA LYS A 725 -29.55 45.87 11.91
C LYS A 725 -28.86 44.60 12.37
N LEU A 726 -28.33 44.64 13.59
CA LEU A 726 -27.98 43.45 14.35
C LEU A 726 -29.08 43.18 15.38
N THR A 727 -29.68 42.00 15.35
CA THR A 727 -30.65 41.56 16.36
C THR A 727 -30.00 40.50 17.25
N VAL A 728 -30.07 40.63 18.57
CA VAL A 728 -29.53 39.66 19.53
C VAL A 728 -30.62 39.21 20.49
N GLN A 729 -30.89 37.90 20.53
CA GLN A 729 -31.91 37.34 21.42
C GLN A 729 -31.43 37.18 22.86
N GLY A 730 -30.14 36.88 23.06
CA GLY A 730 -29.52 36.69 24.37
C GLY A 730 -28.91 37.96 24.98
N ASN A 731 -27.93 37.78 25.86
CA ASN A 731 -27.22 38.88 26.51
C ASN A 731 -26.10 39.43 25.63
N VAL A 732 -25.85 40.73 25.75
CA VAL A 732 -24.77 41.44 25.09
C VAL A 732 -23.76 41.97 26.10
N THR A 733 -22.49 41.60 25.91
CA THR A 733 -21.37 42.03 26.76
C THR A 733 -20.14 42.42 25.94
N GLY A 734 -19.13 43.01 26.59
CA GLY A 734 -17.86 43.35 25.96
C GLY A 734 -17.92 44.67 25.18
N LYS A 735 -17.15 44.81 24.09
CA LYS A 735 -17.08 46.02 23.27
C LYS A 735 -17.03 45.72 21.77
N THR A 736 -17.87 46.39 21.00
CA THR A 736 -17.92 46.36 19.53
C THR A 736 -17.95 47.77 18.96
N THR A 737 -17.17 48.05 17.90
CA THR A 737 -17.22 49.33 17.20
C THR A 737 -18.22 49.26 16.03
N ILE A 738 -19.24 50.11 16.03
CA ILE A 738 -20.17 50.28 14.92
C ILE A 738 -19.59 51.30 13.94
N ARG A 739 -19.61 50.98 12.65
CA ARG A 739 -19.24 51.92 11.59
C ARG A 739 -20.17 51.78 10.40
N PHE A 740 -20.18 52.79 9.55
CA PHE A 740 -20.97 52.80 8.33
C PHE A 740 -20.08 52.74 7.10
N ALA A 741 -20.33 51.77 6.22
CA ALA A 741 -19.59 51.67 4.97
C ALA A 741 -20.22 52.52 3.86
N SER A 742 -21.55 52.50 3.75
CA SER A 742 -22.31 53.39 2.88
C SER A 742 -23.26 54.25 3.70
N ILE A 743 -23.28 55.55 3.41
CA ILE A 743 -24.24 56.49 3.98
C ILE A 743 -24.90 57.27 2.85
N ASP A 744 -26.20 57.07 2.65
CA ASP A 744 -27.03 57.86 1.76
C ASP A 744 -27.84 58.91 2.53
N GLY A 745 -28.20 60.02 1.89
CA GLY A 745 -28.95 61.12 2.48
C GLY A 745 -28.11 62.19 3.19
N LEU A 746 -28.74 63.35 3.42
CA LEU A 746 -28.08 64.54 3.97
C LEU A 746 -28.27 64.70 5.49
N GLY A 747 -28.97 63.76 6.14
CA GLY A 747 -29.32 63.88 7.55
C GLY A 747 -30.67 64.56 7.79
N GLY A 748 -31.21 64.36 8.99
CA GLY A 748 -32.50 64.85 9.47
C GLY A 748 -32.63 64.69 10.98
N ASP A 749 -33.48 65.52 11.60
CA ASP A 749 -33.68 65.53 13.05
C ASP A 749 -34.33 64.23 13.54
N THR A 750 -33.61 63.46 14.35
CA THR A 750 -34.10 62.30 15.09
C THR A 750 -34.06 62.51 16.61
N GLY A 751 -33.64 63.69 17.08
CA GLY A 751 -33.42 64.00 18.49
C GLY A 751 -34.67 63.97 19.37
N ASN A 752 -35.85 64.16 18.77
CA ASN A 752 -37.16 64.05 19.45
C ASN A 752 -37.87 62.69 19.26
N THR A 753 -37.16 61.70 18.72
CA THR A 753 -37.64 60.32 18.54
C THR A 753 -36.73 59.35 19.29
N ASN A 754 -37.04 58.05 19.29
CA ASN A 754 -36.12 57.05 19.84
C ASN A 754 -34.77 57.02 19.10
N GLY A 755 -34.73 57.45 17.83
CA GLY A 755 -33.57 57.36 16.94
C GLY A 755 -33.69 56.21 15.94
N ILE A 756 -32.64 56.03 15.14
CA ILE A 756 -32.51 54.93 14.17
C ILE A 756 -31.95 53.73 14.91
N GLU A 757 -32.74 52.66 15.06
CA GLU A 757 -32.32 51.46 15.78
C GLU A 757 -31.30 50.66 14.96
N LEU A 758 -30.07 50.53 15.48
CA LEU A 758 -28.98 49.79 14.84
C LEU A 758 -28.80 48.39 15.45
N VAL A 759 -29.05 48.27 16.75
CA VAL A 759 -28.94 46.99 17.47
C VAL A 759 -30.19 46.77 18.33
N HIS A 760 -30.89 45.68 18.05
CA HIS A 760 -32.05 45.24 18.81
C HIS A 760 -31.64 44.11 19.77
N ILE A 761 -32.00 44.20 21.05
CA ILE A 761 -31.54 43.26 22.10
C ILE A 761 -32.72 42.85 22.97
N ASN A 762 -33.07 41.56 22.95
CA ASN A 762 -34.13 41.00 23.80
C ASN A 762 -33.64 40.62 25.21
N GLY A 763 -32.33 40.39 25.40
CA GLY A 763 -31.71 40.17 26.71
C GLY A 763 -31.19 41.46 27.37
N ASN A 764 -30.14 41.33 28.19
CA ASN A 764 -29.46 42.46 28.82
C ASN A 764 -28.28 42.96 27.99
N SER A 765 -27.99 44.26 28.03
CA SER A 765 -26.82 44.87 27.37
C SER A 765 -26.01 45.68 28.37
N THR A 766 -24.68 45.53 28.39
CA THR A 766 -23.80 46.41 29.17
C THR A 766 -23.78 47.82 28.56
N GLY A 767 -23.50 48.84 29.39
CA GLY A 767 -23.54 50.25 28.95
C GLY A 767 -22.46 50.64 27.94
N ASP A 768 -21.45 49.80 27.77
CA ASP A 768 -20.27 49.98 26.92
C ASP A 768 -20.19 48.95 25.77
N ALA A 769 -21.25 48.16 25.57
CA ALA A 769 -21.33 47.10 24.57
C ALA A 769 -20.99 47.55 23.15
N PHE A 770 -21.42 48.76 22.79
CA PHE A 770 -21.21 49.34 21.47
C PHE A 770 -20.67 50.77 21.56
N ALA A 771 -19.82 51.14 20.61
CA ALA A 771 -19.33 52.50 20.41
C ALA A 771 -19.37 52.85 18.93
N LEU A 772 -19.62 54.10 18.59
CA LEU A 772 -19.58 54.58 17.20
C LEU A 772 -18.13 54.87 16.78
N GLU A 773 -17.74 54.46 15.57
CA GLU A 773 -16.43 54.81 15.02
C GLU A 773 -16.32 56.33 14.88
N GLY A 774 -15.34 56.92 15.57
CA GLY A 774 -15.16 58.38 15.62
C GLY A 774 -16.03 59.12 16.63
N ASP A 775 -16.73 58.41 17.52
CA ASP A 775 -17.65 58.91 18.58
C ASP A 775 -18.94 59.56 18.07
N HIS A 776 -18.92 60.20 16.91
CA HIS A 776 -20.04 60.88 16.27
C HIS A 776 -20.04 60.63 14.76
N LEU A 777 -21.17 60.92 14.11
CA LEU A 777 -21.31 60.90 12.66
C LEU A 777 -21.92 62.22 12.18
N ASP A 778 -21.17 62.99 11.39
CA ASP A 778 -21.66 64.23 10.79
C ASP A 778 -22.29 64.00 9.41
N ARG A 779 -23.55 64.43 9.24
CA ARG A 779 -24.22 64.45 7.93
C ARG A 779 -25.09 65.70 7.79
N GLY A 780 -24.75 66.54 6.81
CA GLY A 780 -25.41 67.82 6.58
C GLY A 780 -25.30 68.75 7.78
N ALA A 781 -26.43 69.20 8.31
CA ALA A 781 -26.52 70.07 9.49
C ALA A 781 -26.71 69.31 10.82
N TYR A 782 -26.56 67.97 10.80
CA TYR A 782 -26.85 67.10 11.93
C TYR A 782 -25.60 66.31 12.32
N GLU A 783 -25.32 66.30 13.63
CA GLU A 783 -24.33 65.42 14.25
C GLU A 783 -25.08 64.26 14.92
N TYR A 784 -24.70 63.02 14.63
CA TYR A 784 -25.34 61.84 15.21
C TYR A 784 -24.44 61.16 16.23
N HIS A 785 -25.03 60.79 17.37
CA HIS A 785 -24.37 60.03 18.43
C HIS A 785 -25.10 58.72 18.70
N LEU A 786 -24.37 57.74 19.23
CA LEU A 786 -24.90 56.43 19.57
C LEU A 786 -25.36 56.42 21.05
N PHE A 787 -26.60 55.96 21.29
CA PHE A 787 -27.17 55.90 22.63
C PHE A 787 -27.73 54.52 22.94
N LYS A 788 -27.55 54.07 24.19
CA LYS A 788 -28.29 52.93 24.75
C LYS A 788 -29.64 53.41 25.28
N GLY A 789 -30.70 52.71 24.89
CA GLY A 789 -32.08 52.95 25.33
C GLY A 789 -32.84 53.97 24.47
N ASP A 790 -34.16 53.97 24.68
CA ASP A 790 -35.11 54.88 24.03
C ASP A 790 -34.85 56.37 24.37
N LEU A 791 -35.72 57.28 23.94
CA LEU A 791 -35.55 58.71 24.19
C LEU A 791 -35.55 59.05 25.70
N GLN A 792 -36.15 58.20 26.54
CA GLN A 792 -36.14 58.32 28.00
C GLN A 792 -34.96 57.57 28.64
N GLN A 793 -34.02 57.05 27.82
CA GLN A 793 -32.87 56.24 28.22
C GLN A 793 -33.24 54.91 28.89
N ASN A 794 -34.44 54.38 28.60
CA ASN A 794 -34.89 53.09 29.08
C ASN A 794 -34.60 51.98 28.05
N GLY A 795 -34.36 50.76 28.53
CA GLY A 795 -34.17 49.58 27.69
C GLY A 795 -32.72 49.24 27.34
N ASN A 796 -32.56 48.22 26.49
CA ASN A 796 -31.26 47.62 26.16
C ASN A 796 -30.83 47.84 24.70
N ASN A 797 -31.72 48.33 23.82
CA ASN A 797 -31.44 48.53 22.40
C ASN A 797 -30.55 49.76 22.18
N TRP A 798 -29.90 49.83 21.01
CA TRP A 798 -28.97 50.91 20.66
C TRP A 798 -29.44 51.69 19.43
N TYR A 799 -29.49 53.01 19.59
CA TYR A 799 -30.07 53.94 18.62
C TYR A 799 -29.07 55.03 18.21
N LEU A 800 -29.09 55.39 16.93
CA LEU A 800 -28.41 56.57 16.39
C LEU A 800 -29.37 57.78 16.44
N ARG A 801 -29.02 58.81 17.21
CA ARG A 801 -29.83 60.04 17.36
C ARG A 801 -29.04 61.28 16.95
N SER A 802 -29.69 62.19 16.24
CA SER A 802 -29.10 63.49 15.91
C SER A 802 -29.16 64.42 17.11
N GLN A 803 -28.12 65.21 17.28
CA GLN A 803 -28.11 66.46 18.01
C GLN A 803 -27.92 67.58 16.99
N LYS A 804 -28.62 68.71 17.16
CA LYS A 804 -28.29 69.90 16.38
C LYS A 804 -26.87 70.32 16.75
N GLN A 805 -26.02 70.57 15.76
CA GLN A 805 -24.79 71.33 16.02
C GLN A 805 -25.20 72.64 16.69
N THR A 806 -24.84 72.80 17.96
CA THR A 806 -24.86 74.12 18.59
C THR A 806 -23.74 74.91 17.93
N ASN A 807 -24.10 75.92 17.13
CA ASN A 807 -23.10 76.88 16.67
C ASN A 807 -22.37 77.42 17.90
N PRO A 808 -21.03 77.37 17.96
CA PRO A 808 -20.30 78.07 19.00
C PRO A 808 -20.40 79.57 18.72
N GLY A 809 -21.35 80.23 19.40
CA GLY A 809 -21.45 81.69 19.47
C GLY A 809 -22.78 82.26 19.00
N ASP A 810 -23.82 82.14 19.84
CA ASP A 810 -24.93 83.09 19.86
C ASP A 810 -25.19 83.47 21.33
N ASP A 811 -24.23 84.21 21.91
CA ASP A 811 -24.53 85.07 23.06
C ASP A 811 -25.05 86.40 22.52
N ASN A 812 -26.38 86.48 22.42
CA ASN A 812 -27.08 87.71 22.14
C ASN A 812 -27.39 88.40 23.48
N SER A 813 -26.74 89.53 23.77
CA SER A 813 -27.33 90.52 24.68
C SER A 813 -27.08 91.93 24.13
N GLY A 814 -28.16 92.52 23.63
CA GLY A 814 -28.21 93.92 23.23
C GLY A 814 -28.16 94.84 24.45
N GLY A 815 -27.54 96.00 24.26
CA GLY A 815 -27.58 97.13 25.17
C GLY A 815 -27.18 98.39 24.42
N ASP A 816 -28.16 99.28 24.23
CA ASP A 816 -28.02 100.62 23.67
C ASP A 816 -26.85 101.40 24.30
N ASN A 817 -26.09 102.13 23.48
CA ASN A 817 -26.03 103.58 23.68
C ASN A 817 -25.57 104.35 22.44
N SER A 818 -26.23 105.48 22.26
CA SER A 818 -26.03 106.46 21.22
C SER A 818 -25.05 107.56 21.66
N GLY A 819 -24.33 108.12 20.69
CA GLY A 819 -23.93 109.53 20.68
C GLY A 819 -22.57 109.89 21.30
N GLY A 820 -21.80 110.70 20.55
CA GLY A 820 -20.93 111.70 21.16
C GLY A 820 -19.51 111.81 20.62
N ASP A 821 -19.36 112.55 19.52
CA ASP A 821 -18.32 113.54 19.25
C ASP A 821 -16.81 113.24 19.43
N ASN A 822 -16.16 113.20 18.28
CA ASN A 822 -15.24 114.22 17.76
C ASN A 822 -13.88 114.46 18.44
N SER A 823 -12.88 114.39 17.55
CA SER A 823 -11.67 115.22 17.44
C SER A 823 -10.39 114.78 18.15
N GLY A 824 -9.36 114.58 17.31
CA GLY A 824 -8.04 115.18 17.54
C GLY A 824 -6.86 114.21 17.46
N GLY A 825 -6.04 114.35 16.41
CA GLY A 825 -4.61 114.05 16.56
C GLY A 825 -3.91 113.31 15.42
N ASN A 826 -3.74 114.00 14.29
CA ASN A 826 -2.54 114.04 13.45
C ASN A 826 -1.51 112.88 13.46
N ASN A 827 -1.39 112.29 12.26
CA ASN A 827 -0.22 112.40 11.36
C ASN A 827 0.89 111.33 11.38
N SER A 828 1.14 110.82 10.16
CA SER A 828 2.40 110.31 9.56
C SER A 828 3.11 109.15 10.24
N GLY A 829 3.59 108.09 9.60
CA GLY A 829 3.90 107.66 8.23
C GLY A 829 4.69 106.34 8.42
N GLY A 830 4.85 105.39 7.51
CA GLY A 830 4.70 105.33 6.07
C GLY A 830 5.07 103.90 5.61
N ASN A 831 4.54 103.55 4.44
CA ASN A 831 4.99 102.55 3.44
C ASN A 831 5.27 101.08 3.81
N ASN A 832 4.26 100.24 3.60
CA ASN A 832 3.95 99.49 2.36
C ASN A 832 5.11 99.12 1.38
N SER A 833 5.22 97.82 1.10
CA SER A 833 5.43 97.18 -0.22
C SER A 833 5.23 95.66 -0.02
N GLY A 834 4.19 95.00 -0.56
CA GLY A 834 4.03 94.64 -1.97
C GLY A 834 5.05 93.54 -2.33
N GLY A 835 4.74 92.34 -2.81
CA GLY A 835 3.56 91.75 -3.43
C GLY A 835 4.06 90.75 -4.50
N ASN A 836 3.35 89.63 -4.64
CA ASN A 836 3.30 88.70 -5.79
C ASN A 836 4.50 87.84 -6.24
N ASN A 837 4.35 86.53 -5.98
CA ASN A 837 3.95 85.48 -6.94
C ASN A 837 4.72 85.33 -8.28
N SER A 838 5.27 84.14 -8.55
CA SER A 838 4.86 83.22 -9.63
C SER A 838 5.99 82.32 -10.18
N GLY A 839 5.65 81.05 -10.42
CA GLY A 839 5.93 80.35 -11.68
C GLY A 839 7.16 79.45 -11.82
N GLY A 840 6.92 78.18 -12.22
CA GLY A 840 7.60 77.64 -13.43
C GLY A 840 8.42 76.35 -13.33
N ASN A 841 7.78 75.24 -13.77
CA ASN A 841 8.27 74.16 -14.67
C ASN A 841 9.58 73.34 -14.44
N ASN A 842 9.38 72.06 -14.13
CA ASN A 842 9.61 70.82 -14.92
C ASN A 842 11.00 70.41 -15.50
N SER A 843 11.13 69.08 -15.65
CA SER A 843 12.19 68.23 -16.26
C SER A 843 13.37 67.90 -15.34
N GLY A 844 13.92 66.69 -15.27
CA GLY A 844 13.76 65.41 -15.97
C GLY A 844 15.02 64.56 -15.71
N GLY A 845 14.96 63.24 -15.87
CA GLY A 845 16.17 62.42 -16.04
C GLY A 845 16.25 61.11 -15.27
N ASN A 846 15.95 60.01 -15.97
CA ASN A 846 16.34 58.63 -15.66
C ASN A 846 17.86 58.48 -15.45
N ASN A 847 18.27 57.51 -14.62
CA ASN A 847 19.27 56.54 -15.10
C ASN A 847 19.09 55.16 -14.45
N SER A 848 19.25 54.15 -15.29
CA SER A 848 19.12 52.71 -15.06
C SER A 848 20.45 52.01 -15.31
N GLY A 849 20.71 50.90 -14.62
CA GLY A 849 21.77 49.92 -14.92
C GLY A 849 22.70 49.66 -13.74
N GLY A 850 23.08 48.43 -13.37
CA GLY A 850 22.85 47.12 -13.96
C GLY A 850 23.50 46.03 -13.10
N ASN A 851 23.14 44.77 -13.42
CA ASN A 851 23.63 43.47 -12.95
C ASN A 851 24.96 43.37 -12.20
N ASN A 852 25.00 42.47 -11.20
CA ASN A 852 25.96 41.38 -11.25
C ASN A 852 25.40 40.06 -10.68
N SER A 853 25.79 38.98 -11.35
CA SER A 853 25.37 37.59 -11.21
C SER A 853 26.47 36.74 -10.56
N GLY A 854 26.07 35.61 -9.96
CA GLY A 854 26.92 34.46 -9.59
C GLY A 854 27.09 34.34 -8.06
N GLY A 855 26.89 33.21 -7.40
CA GLY A 855 26.73 31.82 -7.82
C GLY A 855 27.42 30.94 -6.77
N ASN A 856 26.62 30.20 -5.99
CA ASN A 856 26.88 28.86 -5.45
C ASN A 856 25.62 28.36 -4.73
#